data_AF-A0A4Q2DWZ0-F1
#
_entry.id   AF-A0A4Q2DWZ0-F1
#
_cell.length_a   1.000
_cell.length_b   1.000
_cell.length_c   1.000
_cell.angle_alpha   90.00
_cell.angle_beta   90.00
_cell.angle_gamma   90.00
#
_symmetry.space_group_name_H-M   'P 1'
#
loop_
_entity.id
_entity.type
_entity.pdbx_description
1 polymer ?
#
loop_
_entity_poly.entity_id
_entity_poly.type
_entity_poly.pdbx_seq_one_letter_code
_entity_poly.pdbx_strand_id
1 'polypeptide(L)'
;MRPSKIIPYYYKASGPFGQSDVTVTSIITSDRLDVFARLVDKYQGPISVTFHVKNITGEVPRILERLRTIYASSELMSRFVDVHLVIDSFDRQFNTWRNIARLFARTDYILMLDVDFYLCTDFRKTLRKNPWIMRRLESGLAAVVIPAFEYTNFQEGKDYGKFPTTKAELLKLVRRGKIDVFHWGWKPGHNSTDYPRFYSASPDEIYLVTEYQSAYEPYVIFKKNGPPWCEERFVGYGGNKAACLFEMYLSGVMYYVMADHFLIHQNHLYEETARRSERKYNRKIYSGFKEEVCFRYLRSYRDTGLLNTTRARNAIAECKKLKPIRIAAPETVILVCFGSRDRSTVGVYGLSGHLIQIGGTIVWAHDDVKALLGSIADVVYDDAPNRKAFLAEFKPGGKYEGTIGIYRENESAKKLGVFDKELIDGLPSSVRWIAHNGAGYDPVDVRACVAKGIYLSNTPGAVDDATATTALYLLISTLRQYSLAERSLRSLKWKPAGINTNSHDVTGRTLAILGLGGIGLRLAELVQSFPMRVIYHSRHRNPKAPSYCEYFENVEEMLAQTDVLSVHVPLRPDTVGLVGEKWIRALKPKSIIINTARGKVIDEEALIRALEDGHLAAAGLDVYPNEPEVNPRFLEFPQVTLLPHMGTENQDSQRKMEVRALTNLRDFLTTGMGKDLVQEFKQQQHQPAVAPKVISKL
;
A
#
# COMPACT_ATOMS: atom_id res chain seq x y z
N MET A 1 18.43 -11.43 -15.99
CA MET A 1 17.23 -11.84 -16.75
C MET A 1 16.94 -10.72 -17.75
N ARG A 2 16.80 -10.99 -19.05
CA ARG A 2 16.35 -9.96 -20.00
C ARG A 2 14.84 -9.77 -19.79
N PRO A 3 14.33 -8.55 -19.55
CA PRO A 3 12.90 -8.33 -19.34
C PRO A 3 12.11 -8.71 -20.61
N SER A 4 10.87 -9.20 -20.45
CA SER A 4 9.95 -9.44 -21.57
C SER A 4 9.78 -8.15 -22.38
N LYS A 5 9.87 -8.24 -23.71
CA LYS A 5 9.66 -7.07 -24.58
C LYS A 5 8.15 -6.89 -24.78
N ILE A 6 7.59 -5.91 -24.09
CA ILE A 6 6.17 -5.57 -24.17
C ILE A 6 6.02 -4.33 -25.05
N ILE A 7 5.20 -4.42 -26.10
CA ILE A 7 4.84 -3.31 -26.97
C ILE A 7 3.33 -3.07 -26.80
N PRO A 8 2.93 -2.16 -25.88
CA PRO A 8 1.54 -1.83 -25.70
C PRO A 8 0.99 -1.15 -26.95
N TYR A 9 -0.30 -1.35 -27.21
CA TYR A 9 -0.97 -0.84 -28.39
C TYR A 9 -0.20 -1.04 -29.71
N TYR A 10 0.43 -2.22 -29.87
CA TYR A 10 1.08 -2.61 -31.14
C TYR A 10 0.11 -2.44 -32.31
N TYR A 11 -1.15 -2.78 -32.07
CA TYR A 11 -2.27 -2.18 -32.78
C TYR A 11 -3.21 -1.52 -31.78
N LYS A 12 -3.68 -0.32 -32.11
CA LYS A 12 -4.65 0.44 -31.31
C LYS A 12 -5.93 0.57 -32.09
N ALA A 13 -7.06 0.25 -31.47
CA ALA A 13 -8.35 0.40 -32.12
C ALA A 13 -8.74 1.88 -32.27
N SER A 14 -9.34 2.20 -33.41
CA SER A 14 -9.78 3.56 -33.76
C SER A 14 -11.10 3.97 -33.11
N GLY A 15 -11.93 3.00 -32.70
CA GLY A 15 -13.26 3.27 -32.15
C GLY A 15 -13.23 4.01 -30.81
N PRO A 16 -14.14 4.99 -30.59
CA PRO A 16 -14.38 5.52 -29.26
C PRO A 16 -15.18 4.50 -28.44
N PHE A 17 -14.82 4.31 -27.18
CA PHE A 17 -15.51 3.41 -26.26
C PHE A 17 -16.06 4.21 -25.09
N GLY A 18 -17.32 3.99 -24.72
CA GLY A 18 -17.88 4.55 -23.50
C GLY A 18 -17.21 3.92 -22.28
N GLN A 19 -16.93 4.72 -21.24
CA GLN A 19 -16.28 4.20 -20.01
C GLN A 19 -17.06 3.05 -19.38
N SER A 20 -18.40 3.10 -19.42
CA SER A 20 -19.28 2.06 -18.88
C SER A 20 -19.42 0.81 -19.76
N ASP A 21 -18.70 0.73 -20.89
CA ASP A 21 -18.68 -0.45 -21.73
C ASP A 21 -17.80 -1.57 -21.10
N VAL A 22 -18.01 -2.81 -21.52
CA VAL A 22 -17.25 -3.97 -21.08
C VAL A 22 -16.17 -4.26 -22.13
N THR A 23 -14.91 -4.14 -21.77
CA THR A 23 -13.81 -4.60 -22.64
C THR A 23 -13.63 -6.11 -22.46
N VAL A 24 -13.69 -6.90 -23.53
CA VAL A 24 -13.27 -8.31 -23.44
C VAL A 24 -11.74 -8.35 -23.37
N THR A 25 -11.21 -8.87 -22.27
CA THR A 25 -9.78 -9.11 -22.12
C THR A 25 -9.46 -10.57 -22.41
N SER A 26 -8.52 -10.81 -23.33
CA SER A 26 -8.14 -12.16 -23.73
C SER A 26 -6.64 -12.29 -23.97
N ILE A 27 -6.18 -13.53 -24.12
CA ILE A 27 -4.80 -13.88 -24.40
C ILE A 27 -4.81 -14.82 -25.59
N ILE A 28 -3.96 -14.54 -26.57
CA ILE A 28 -3.86 -15.35 -27.78
C ILE A 28 -2.41 -15.64 -28.16
N THR A 29 -2.24 -16.80 -28.79
CA THR A 29 -1.02 -17.26 -29.46
C THR A 29 -1.28 -17.38 -30.96
N SER A 30 -0.22 -17.58 -31.75
CA SER A 30 -0.29 -17.60 -33.22
C SER A 30 -1.26 -18.66 -33.78
N ASP A 31 -1.48 -19.77 -33.10
CA ASP A 31 -2.40 -20.85 -33.48
C ASP A 31 -3.88 -20.56 -33.18
N ARG A 32 -4.18 -19.42 -32.56
CA ARG A 32 -5.55 -19.01 -32.19
C ARG A 32 -6.06 -17.75 -32.89
N LEU A 33 -5.30 -17.21 -33.85
CA LEU A 33 -5.69 -16.00 -34.59
C LEU A 33 -7.05 -16.13 -35.31
N ASP A 34 -7.35 -17.29 -35.90
CA ASP A 34 -8.63 -17.49 -36.60
C ASP A 34 -9.81 -17.60 -35.62
N VAL A 35 -9.57 -18.13 -34.42
CA VAL A 35 -10.56 -18.17 -33.33
C VAL A 35 -10.81 -16.75 -32.81
N PHE A 36 -9.74 -15.98 -32.66
CA PHE A 36 -9.80 -14.59 -32.24
C PHE A 36 -10.62 -13.71 -33.21
N ALA A 37 -10.43 -13.87 -34.52
CA ALA A 37 -11.22 -13.13 -35.50
C ALA A 37 -12.73 -13.36 -35.35
N ARG A 38 -13.15 -14.60 -35.07
CA ARG A 38 -14.55 -14.91 -34.79
C ARG A 38 -15.08 -14.24 -33.53
N LEU A 39 -14.26 -14.17 -32.48
CA LEU A 39 -14.64 -13.45 -31.24
C LEU A 39 -14.89 -11.97 -31.53
N VAL A 40 -14.06 -11.34 -32.36
CA VAL A 40 -14.22 -9.94 -32.78
C VAL A 40 -15.53 -9.75 -33.54
N ASP A 41 -15.80 -10.60 -34.53
CA ASP A 41 -17.02 -10.55 -35.34
C ASP A 41 -18.29 -10.76 -34.50
N LYS A 42 -18.22 -11.62 -33.48
CA LYS A 42 -19.35 -11.90 -32.60
C LYS A 42 -19.57 -10.82 -31.54
N TYR A 43 -18.49 -10.28 -30.97
CA TYR A 43 -18.59 -9.35 -29.85
C TYR A 43 -18.92 -7.91 -30.27
N GLN A 44 -18.29 -7.42 -31.35
CA GLN A 44 -18.47 -6.07 -31.88
C GLN A 44 -18.45 -5.01 -30.76
N GLY A 45 -17.38 -5.04 -29.98
CA GLY A 45 -17.18 -4.25 -28.77
C GLY A 45 -15.71 -4.20 -28.40
N PRO A 46 -15.33 -3.33 -27.44
CA PRO A 46 -13.93 -3.13 -27.10
C PRO A 46 -13.28 -4.44 -26.68
N ILE A 47 -12.15 -4.77 -27.29
CA ILE A 47 -11.32 -5.94 -26.95
C ILE A 47 -9.91 -5.44 -26.66
N SER A 48 -9.35 -5.88 -25.55
CA SER A 48 -7.92 -5.69 -25.25
C SER A 48 -7.27 -7.06 -25.15
N VAL A 49 -6.30 -7.32 -26.00
CA VAL A 49 -5.74 -8.65 -26.16
C VAL A 49 -4.21 -8.62 -26.02
N THR A 50 -3.69 -9.54 -25.21
CA THR A 50 -2.26 -9.81 -25.19
C THR A 50 -1.92 -10.88 -26.23
N PHE A 51 -1.07 -10.54 -27.19
CA PHE A 51 -0.56 -11.48 -28.20
C PHE A 51 0.89 -11.84 -27.85
N HIS A 52 1.10 -13.09 -27.43
CA HIS A 52 2.42 -13.59 -27.10
C HIS A 52 3.09 -14.24 -28.31
N VAL A 53 4.37 -13.91 -28.50
CA VAL A 53 5.26 -14.54 -29.47
C VAL A 53 6.51 -14.98 -28.75
N LYS A 54 6.75 -16.29 -28.76
CA LYS A 54 7.95 -16.88 -28.18
C LYS A 54 9.19 -16.45 -28.97
N ASN A 55 10.18 -15.89 -28.28
CA ASN A 55 11.44 -15.44 -28.86
C ASN A 55 12.45 -16.59 -29.02
N ILE A 56 12.03 -17.65 -29.72
CA ILE A 56 12.87 -18.79 -30.07
C ILE A 56 12.80 -18.90 -31.59
N THR A 57 13.94 -18.68 -32.26
CA THR A 57 14.17 -18.75 -33.73
C THR A 57 13.47 -17.69 -34.61
N GLY A 58 13.89 -17.65 -35.90
CA GLY A 58 13.51 -16.65 -36.92
C GLY A 58 12.05 -16.67 -37.37
N GLU A 59 11.13 -17.24 -36.59
CA GLU A 59 9.71 -17.30 -36.90
C GLU A 59 8.93 -16.04 -36.53
N VAL A 60 9.51 -15.17 -35.69
CA VAL A 60 8.85 -13.93 -35.23
C VAL A 60 8.31 -13.09 -36.40
N PRO A 61 9.07 -12.80 -37.48
CA PRO A 61 8.53 -12.05 -38.61
C PRO A 61 7.33 -12.73 -39.28
N ARG A 62 7.36 -14.06 -39.45
CA ARG A 62 6.25 -14.83 -40.05
C ARG A 62 4.98 -14.75 -39.20
N ILE A 63 5.13 -14.85 -37.87
CA ILE A 63 4.01 -14.78 -36.92
C ILE A 63 3.41 -13.37 -36.91
N LEU A 64 4.25 -12.32 -36.93
CA LEU A 64 3.79 -10.93 -36.99
C LEU A 64 3.10 -10.61 -38.31
N GLU A 65 3.57 -11.18 -39.43
CA GLU A 65 2.89 -11.02 -40.72
C GLU A 65 1.51 -11.68 -40.72
N ARG A 66 1.37 -12.88 -40.11
CA ARG A 66 0.05 -13.51 -39.96
C ARG A 66 -0.88 -12.68 -39.08
N LEU A 67 -0.38 -12.10 -37.98
CA LEU A 67 -1.15 -11.16 -37.15
C LEU A 67 -1.61 -9.95 -37.98
N ARG A 68 -0.71 -9.37 -38.79
CA ARG A 68 -1.03 -8.24 -39.67
C ARG A 68 -2.14 -8.59 -40.65
N THR A 69 -2.06 -9.75 -41.31
CA THR A 69 -3.09 -10.23 -42.26
C THR A 69 -4.45 -10.39 -41.57
N ILE A 70 -4.47 -10.98 -40.37
CA ILE A 70 -5.72 -11.16 -39.60
C ILE A 70 -6.26 -9.83 -39.08
N TYR A 71 -5.41 -8.91 -38.65
CA TYR A 71 -5.85 -7.59 -38.22
C TYR A 71 -6.40 -6.75 -39.38
N ALA A 72 -5.88 -6.95 -40.59
CA ALA A 72 -6.34 -6.27 -41.81
C ALA A 72 -7.56 -6.94 -42.47
N SER A 73 -8.01 -8.12 -42.01
CA SER A 73 -9.07 -8.89 -42.69
C SER A 73 -10.48 -8.32 -42.47
N SER A 74 -10.66 -7.47 -41.47
CA SER A 74 -11.97 -6.91 -41.11
C SER A 74 -11.82 -5.52 -40.50
N GLU A 75 -12.70 -4.58 -40.86
CA GLU A 75 -12.78 -3.26 -40.21
C GLU A 75 -13.13 -3.37 -38.72
N LEU A 76 -13.77 -4.47 -38.30
CA LEU A 76 -14.09 -4.71 -36.89
C LEU A 76 -12.82 -4.87 -36.05
N MET A 77 -11.75 -5.44 -36.60
CA MET A 77 -10.44 -5.53 -35.94
C MET A 77 -9.91 -4.14 -35.61
N SER A 78 -9.76 -3.30 -36.64
CA SER A 78 -9.20 -1.96 -36.48
C SER A 78 -10.10 -1.03 -35.67
N ARG A 79 -11.41 -1.26 -35.67
CA ARG A 79 -12.36 -0.46 -34.90
C ARG A 79 -12.38 -0.82 -33.41
N PHE A 80 -12.28 -2.11 -33.06
CA PHE A 80 -12.59 -2.59 -31.71
C PHE A 80 -11.42 -3.20 -30.93
N VAL A 81 -10.34 -3.61 -31.59
CA VAL A 81 -9.27 -4.40 -30.95
C VAL A 81 -8.02 -3.57 -30.65
N ASP A 82 -7.62 -3.57 -29.38
CA ASP A 82 -6.28 -3.20 -28.95
C ASP A 82 -5.40 -4.46 -28.80
N VAL A 83 -4.28 -4.51 -29.52
CA VAL A 83 -3.31 -5.61 -29.46
C VAL A 83 -2.07 -5.18 -28.69
N HIS A 84 -1.68 -5.98 -27.70
CA HIS A 84 -0.48 -5.77 -26.87
C HIS A 84 0.49 -6.90 -27.14
N LEU A 85 1.58 -6.59 -27.84
CA LEU A 85 2.54 -7.59 -28.29
C LEU A 85 3.55 -7.88 -27.18
N VAL A 86 3.71 -9.15 -26.83
CA VAL A 86 4.70 -9.63 -25.87
C VAL A 86 5.66 -10.58 -26.57
N ILE A 87 6.94 -10.21 -26.60
CA ILE A 87 8.02 -11.02 -27.16
C ILE A 87 8.99 -11.38 -26.04
N ASP A 88 9.04 -12.65 -25.65
CA ASP A 88 9.95 -13.12 -24.60
C ASP A 88 10.36 -14.59 -24.79
N SER A 89 11.37 -15.01 -24.03
CA SER A 89 11.86 -16.39 -24.02
C SER A 89 11.03 -17.32 -23.12
N PHE A 90 10.07 -16.78 -22.37
CA PHE A 90 9.31 -17.51 -21.36
C PHE A 90 7.94 -17.92 -21.90
N ASP A 91 7.65 -19.21 -21.89
CA ASP A 91 6.36 -19.68 -22.38
C ASP A 91 5.29 -19.61 -21.28
N ARG A 92 4.03 -19.37 -21.68
CA ARG A 92 2.83 -19.55 -20.83
C ARG A 92 2.82 -18.75 -19.50
N GLN A 93 3.23 -17.48 -19.53
CA GLN A 93 3.08 -16.55 -18.39
C GLN A 93 1.67 -15.94 -18.33
N PHE A 94 0.64 -16.80 -18.23
CA PHE A 94 -0.74 -16.40 -18.46
C PHE A 94 -1.21 -15.24 -17.58
N ASN A 95 -0.85 -15.19 -16.29
CA ASN A 95 -1.32 -14.10 -15.42
C ASN A 95 -0.67 -12.75 -15.75
N THR A 96 0.60 -12.72 -16.13
CA THR A 96 1.25 -11.51 -16.67
C THR A 96 0.52 -11.03 -17.91
N TRP A 97 0.17 -11.94 -18.83
CA TRP A 97 -0.56 -11.59 -20.04
C TRP A 97 -2.01 -11.11 -19.76
N ARG A 98 -2.68 -11.68 -18.74
CA ARG A 98 -4.00 -11.19 -18.26
C ARG A 98 -3.88 -9.77 -17.71
N ASN A 99 -2.85 -9.51 -16.90
CA ASN A 99 -2.59 -8.21 -16.32
C ASN A 99 -2.31 -7.16 -17.42
N ILE A 100 -1.54 -7.49 -18.46
CA ILE A 100 -1.29 -6.59 -19.60
C ILE A 100 -2.59 -6.22 -20.32
N ALA A 101 -3.42 -7.22 -20.69
CA ALA A 101 -4.71 -6.96 -21.34
C ALA A 101 -5.64 -6.13 -20.43
N ARG A 102 -5.71 -6.45 -19.14
CA ARG A 102 -6.48 -5.66 -18.19
C ARG A 102 -5.95 -4.23 -18.04
N LEU A 103 -4.64 -4.05 -17.96
CA LEU A 103 -4.00 -2.74 -17.73
C LEU A 103 -4.31 -1.76 -18.85
N PHE A 104 -4.24 -2.22 -20.10
CA PHE A 104 -4.41 -1.39 -21.28
C PHE A 104 -5.85 -1.35 -21.81
N ALA A 105 -6.78 -2.09 -21.19
CA ALA A 105 -8.21 -1.96 -21.46
C ALA A 105 -8.68 -0.52 -21.24
N ARG A 106 -9.44 0.01 -22.20
CA ARG A 106 -9.84 1.43 -22.24
C ARG A 106 -11.17 1.75 -21.57
N THR A 107 -11.90 0.75 -21.09
CA THR A 107 -13.16 0.94 -20.36
C THR A 107 -13.00 0.62 -18.86
N ASP A 108 -14.04 0.87 -18.07
CA ASP A 108 -14.03 0.65 -16.61
C ASP A 108 -14.38 -0.78 -16.22
N TYR A 109 -15.02 -1.53 -17.12
CA TYR A 109 -15.42 -2.92 -16.88
C TYR A 109 -14.73 -3.84 -17.86
N ILE A 110 -14.27 -4.99 -17.39
CA ILE A 110 -13.65 -5.99 -18.24
C ILE A 110 -14.33 -7.34 -18.06
N LEU A 111 -14.45 -8.11 -19.16
CA LEU A 111 -14.76 -9.53 -19.14
C LEU A 111 -13.46 -10.31 -19.36
N MET A 112 -13.01 -11.04 -18.34
CA MET A 112 -11.87 -11.94 -18.46
C MET A 112 -12.29 -13.22 -19.18
N LEU A 113 -11.91 -13.37 -20.46
CA LEU A 113 -12.39 -14.42 -21.37
C LEU A 113 -11.24 -15.15 -22.09
N ASP A 114 -11.31 -16.48 -22.11
CA ASP A 114 -10.41 -17.27 -22.95
C ASP A 114 -10.94 -17.25 -24.40
N VAL A 115 -10.03 -17.15 -25.37
CA VAL A 115 -10.40 -16.96 -26.79
C VAL A 115 -11.28 -18.09 -27.35
N ASP A 116 -11.18 -19.29 -26.79
CA ASP A 116 -11.91 -20.49 -27.22
C ASP A 116 -13.39 -20.49 -26.81
N PHE A 117 -13.87 -19.46 -26.10
CA PHE A 117 -15.28 -19.35 -25.70
C PHE A 117 -16.10 -18.53 -26.69
N TYR A 118 -17.23 -19.10 -27.09
CA TYR A 118 -18.23 -18.43 -27.89
C TYR A 118 -19.24 -17.69 -27.02
N LEU A 119 -19.51 -16.42 -27.36
CA LEU A 119 -20.51 -15.59 -26.69
C LEU A 119 -21.91 -15.91 -27.24
N CYS A 120 -22.68 -16.75 -26.55
CA CYS A 120 -23.99 -17.20 -27.04
C CYS A 120 -25.10 -16.14 -26.92
N THR A 121 -24.96 -15.19 -25.99
CA THR A 121 -26.01 -14.23 -25.63
C THR A 121 -25.43 -12.81 -25.47
N ASP A 122 -26.28 -11.78 -25.57
CA ASP A 122 -25.87 -10.38 -25.41
C ASP A 122 -25.96 -9.92 -23.94
N PHE A 123 -25.03 -10.42 -23.12
CA PHE A 123 -24.92 -10.03 -21.71
C PHE A 123 -24.67 -8.53 -21.55
N ARG A 124 -24.00 -7.90 -22.52
CA ARG A 124 -23.59 -6.50 -22.49
C ARG A 124 -24.79 -5.58 -22.47
N LYS A 125 -25.82 -5.88 -23.26
CA LYS A 125 -27.10 -5.15 -23.26
C LYS A 125 -27.85 -5.30 -21.94
N THR A 126 -27.95 -6.52 -21.41
CA THR A 126 -28.65 -6.79 -20.14
C THR A 126 -27.96 -6.11 -18.97
N LEU A 127 -26.63 -6.16 -18.92
CA LEU A 127 -25.84 -5.53 -17.86
C LEU A 127 -26.07 -4.01 -17.80
N ARG A 128 -25.99 -3.32 -18.95
CA ARG A 128 -26.23 -1.86 -19.03
C ARG A 128 -27.64 -1.45 -18.64
N LYS A 129 -28.63 -2.33 -18.85
CA LYS A 129 -30.03 -2.08 -18.51
C LYS A 129 -30.37 -2.38 -17.05
N ASN A 130 -29.43 -2.89 -16.25
CA ASN A 130 -29.67 -3.29 -14.87
C ASN A 130 -28.88 -2.40 -13.89
N PRO A 131 -29.48 -1.31 -13.37
CA PRO A 131 -28.80 -0.39 -12.44
C PRO A 131 -28.40 -1.04 -11.11
N TRP A 132 -29.08 -2.13 -10.71
CA TRP A 132 -28.80 -2.80 -9.45
C TRP A 132 -27.45 -3.53 -9.47
N ILE A 133 -27.12 -4.20 -10.58
CA ILE A 133 -25.83 -4.86 -10.73
C ILE A 133 -24.73 -3.88 -11.13
N MET A 134 -25.05 -2.85 -11.93
CA MET A 134 -24.07 -1.81 -12.29
C MET A 134 -23.55 -1.05 -11.06
N ARG A 135 -24.42 -0.63 -10.13
CA ARG A 135 -23.98 0.00 -8.86
C ARG A 135 -23.07 -0.91 -8.03
N ARG A 136 -23.28 -2.23 -8.08
CA ARG A 136 -22.40 -3.21 -7.42
C ARG A 136 -21.05 -3.30 -8.11
N LEU A 137 -21.01 -3.35 -9.43
CA LEU A 137 -19.77 -3.31 -10.20
C LEU A 137 -19.00 -2.00 -9.95
N GLU A 138 -19.69 -0.86 -9.92
CA GLU A 138 -19.12 0.47 -9.65
C GLU A 138 -18.40 0.53 -8.30
N SER A 139 -18.90 -0.16 -7.28
CA SER A 139 -18.29 -0.24 -5.95
C SER A 139 -16.90 -0.91 -5.94
N GLY A 140 -16.56 -1.67 -6.99
CA GLY A 140 -15.34 -2.47 -7.05
C GLY A 140 -15.38 -3.75 -6.20
N LEU A 141 -16.49 -4.04 -5.52
CA LEU A 141 -16.69 -5.20 -4.65
C LEU A 141 -17.61 -6.27 -5.25
N ALA A 142 -17.83 -6.25 -6.57
CA ALA A 142 -18.62 -7.24 -7.27
C ALA A 142 -17.95 -7.73 -8.56
N ALA A 143 -18.18 -9.00 -8.86
CA ALA A 143 -17.87 -9.65 -10.13
C ALA A 143 -19.11 -10.38 -10.62
N VAL A 144 -19.42 -10.26 -11.91
CA VAL A 144 -20.59 -10.89 -12.54
C VAL A 144 -20.13 -12.09 -13.34
N VAL A 145 -20.60 -13.28 -12.98
CA VAL A 145 -20.28 -14.55 -13.62
C VAL A 145 -21.18 -14.77 -14.82
N ILE A 146 -20.55 -15.15 -15.95
CA ILE A 146 -21.22 -15.76 -17.10
C ILE A 146 -20.94 -17.27 -17.07
N PRO A 147 -21.95 -18.11 -16.80
CA PRO A 147 -21.82 -19.57 -16.79
C PRO A 147 -21.28 -20.15 -18.10
N ALA A 148 -20.45 -21.17 -17.98
CA ALA A 148 -19.78 -21.83 -19.10
C ALA A 148 -20.25 -23.27 -19.28
N PHE A 149 -20.35 -23.69 -20.54
CA PHE A 149 -20.79 -25.01 -20.97
C PHE A 149 -19.88 -25.56 -22.06
N GLU A 150 -19.97 -26.87 -22.31
CA GLU A 150 -19.30 -27.54 -23.42
C GLU A 150 -20.17 -28.66 -24.00
N TYR A 151 -19.95 -29.00 -25.26
CA TYR A 151 -20.59 -30.17 -25.85
C TYR A 151 -19.92 -31.45 -25.35
N THR A 152 -20.74 -32.44 -25.00
CA THR A 152 -20.27 -33.77 -24.59
C THR A 152 -19.65 -34.52 -25.77
N ASN A 153 -20.15 -34.29 -26.98
CA ASN A 153 -19.56 -34.79 -28.21
C ASN A 153 -18.58 -33.76 -28.82
N PHE A 154 -17.33 -34.20 -29.01
CA PHE A 154 -16.25 -33.36 -29.52
C PHE A 154 -16.52 -32.77 -30.91
N GLN A 155 -17.15 -33.50 -31.83
CA GLN A 155 -17.39 -33.00 -33.20
C GLN A 155 -18.56 -32.01 -33.23
N GLU A 156 -19.60 -32.24 -32.43
CA GLU A 156 -20.72 -31.30 -32.32
C GLU A 156 -20.26 -29.95 -31.73
N GLY A 157 -19.33 -29.98 -30.78
CA GLY A 157 -18.75 -28.77 -30.15
C GLY A 157 -17.77 -27.97 -31.00
N LYS A 158 -17.43 -28.41 -32.22
CA LYS A 158 -16.57 -27.63 -33.14
C LYS A 158 -17.34 -26.57 -33.91
N ASP A 159 -18.60 -26.84 -34.21
CA ASP A 159 -19.42 -26.00 -35.08
C ASP A 159 -20.19 -24.95 -34.26
N TYR A 160 -19.56 -23.80 -34.05
CA TYR A 160 -20.13 -22.68 -33.30
C TYR A 160 -21.41 -22.11 -33.95
N GLY A 161 -21.66 -22.36 -35.23
CA GLY A 161 -22.88 -21.93 -35.92
C GLY A 161 -24.13 -22.66 -35.41
N LYS A 162 -23.96 -23.80 -34.73
CA LYS A 162 -25.04 -24.59 -34.12
C LYS A 162 -25.24 -24.32 -32.63
N PHE A 163 -24.47 -23.39 -32.06
CA PHE A 163 -24.55 -23.13 -30.63
C PHE A 163 -25.89 -22.44 -30.30
N PRO A 164 -26.55 -22.84 -29.20
CA PRO A 164 -27.79 -22.20 -28.76
C PRO A 164 -27.55 -20.71 -28.50
N THR A 165 -28.55 -19.90 -28.84
CA THR A 165 -28.50 -18.43 -28.66
C THR A 165 -29.44 -17.95 -27.56
N THR A 166 -30.25 -18.85 -27.02
CA THR A 166 -31.16 -18.59 -25.88
C THR A 166 -30.99 -19.64 -24.79
N LYS A 167 -31.29 -19.25 -23.54
CA LYS A 167 -31.29 -20.19 -22.40
C LYS A 167 -32.26 -21.36 -22.64
N ALA A 168 -33.42 -21.11 -23.25
CA ALA A 168 -34.39 -22.16 -23.54
C ALA A 168 -33.82 -23.24 -24.48
N GLU A 169 -33.06 -22.86 -25.51
CA GLU A 169 -32.37 -23.80 -26.40
C GLU A 169 -31.26 -24.56 -25.67
N LEU A 170 -30.46 -23.85 -24.87
CA LEU A 170 -29.43 -24.46 -24.02
C LEU A 170 -30.04 -25.54 -23.11
N LEU A 171 -31.11 -25.23 -22.39
CA LEU A 171 -31.76 -26.18 -21.47
C LEU A 171 -32.35 -27.39 -22.19
N LYS A 172 -32.77 -27.26 -23.45
CA LYS A 172 -33.18 -28.41 -24.28
C LYS A 172 -31.98 -29.32 -24.58
N LEU A 173 -30.81 -28.75 -24.88
CA LEU A 173 -29.59 -29.51 -25.15
C LEU A 173 -29.02 -30.16 -23.89
N VAL A 174 -29.07 -29.47 -22.74
CA VAL A 174 -28.69 -30.03 -21.42
C VAL A 174 -29.57 -31.22 -21.06
N ARG A 175 -30.91 -31.10 -21.18
CA ARG A 175 -31.85 -32.20 -20.92
C ARG A 175 -31.64 -33.41 -21.84
N ARG A 176 -31.10 -33.20 -23.04
CA ARG A 176 -30.75 -34.26 -24.00
C ARG A 176 -29.34 -34.83 -23.79
N GLY A 177 -28.57 -34.33 -22.82
CA GLY A 177 -27.19 -34.76 -22.57
C GLY A 177 -26.19 -34.36 -23.65
N LYS A 178 -26.55 -33.42 -24.54
CA LYS A 178 -25.66 -32.93 -25.62
C LYS A 178 -24.67 -31.87 -25.15
N ILE A 179 -25.06 -31.08 -24.16
CA ILE A 179 -24.26 -30.03 -23.55
C ILE A 179 -24.23 -30.28 -22.04
N ASP A 180 -23.07 -30.08 -21.42
CA ASP A 180 -22.89 -30.12 -19.97
C ASP A 180 -22.08 -28.90 -19.49
N VAL A 181 -21.96 -28.75 -18.18
CA VAL A 181 -21.10 -27.77 -17.52
C VAL A 181 -19.67 -27.92 -18.05
N PHE A 182 -19.04 -26.80 -18.36
CA PHE A 182 -17.66 -26.79 -18.84
C PHE A 182 -16.71 -27.49 -17.85
N HIS A 183 -15.84 -28.35 -18.37
CA HIS A 183 -15.00 -29.24 -17.59
C HIS A 183 -15.79 -30.09 -16.59
N TRP A 184 -16.86 -30.76 -17.05
CA TRP A 184 -17.70 -31.62 -16.19
C TRP A 184 -16.89 -32.61 -15.33
N GLY A 185 -15.83 -33.20 -15.89
CA GLY A 185 -14.91 -34.10 -15.17
C GLY A 185 -14.14 -33.44 -14.01
N TRP A 186 -14.13 -32.11 -13.96
CA TRP A 186 -13.56 -31.29 -12.90
C TRP A 186 -14.65 -30.39 -12.27
N LYS A 187 -15.68 -31.03 -11.71
CA LYS A 187 -16.76 -30.36 -10.95
C LYS A 187 -16.29 -29.22 -10.04
N PRO A 188 -15.14 -29.33 -9.34
CA PRO A 188 -14.69 -28.24 -8.49
C PRO A 188 -14.42 -26.89 -9.19
N GLY A 189 -14.16 -26.90 -10.50
CA GLY A 189 -13.86 -25.71 -11.28
C GLY A 189 -15.05 -24.76 -11.47
N HIS A 190 -16.28 -25.26 -11.38
CA HIS A 190 -17.47 -24.50 -11.82
C HIS A 190 -18.69 -24.64 -10.91
N ASN A 191 -18.69 -25.50 -9.91
CA ASN A 191 -19.85 -25.76 -9.06
C ASN A 191 -20.35 -24.54 -8.25
N SER A 192 -19.49 -23.58 -7.88
CA SER A 192 -19.89 -22.37 -7.17
C SER A 192 -20.87 -21.49 -7.96
N THR A 193 -21.03 -21.74 -9.27
CA THR A 193 -22.08 -21.13 -10.10
C THR A 193 -23.49 -21.56 -9.68
N ASP A 194 -23.66 -22.68 -8.96
CA ASP A 194 -24.96 -23.27 -8.64
C ASP A 194 -25.81 -23.50 -9.91
N TYR A 195 -25.38 -24.45 -10.74
CA TYR A 195 -26.09 -24.80 -11.98
C TYR A 195 -27.53 -25.28 -11.77
N PRO A 196 -27.88 -26.04 -10.71
CA PRO A 196 -29.28 -26.33 -10.40
C PRO A 196 -30.15 -25.07 -10.26
N ARG A 197 -29.64 -24.03 -9.58
CA ARG A 197 -30.30 -22.72 -9.54
C ARG A 197 -30.31 -22.05 -10.91
N PHE A 198 -29.20 -22.06 -11.66
CA PHE A 198 -29.16 -21.52 -13.02
C PHE A 198 -30.27 -22.09 -13.90
N TYR A 199 -30.52 -23.40 -13.85
CA TYR A 199 -31.55 -24.07 -14.65
C TYR A 199 -32.98 -23.68 -14.28
N SER A 200 -33.22 -23.38 -13.00
CA SER A 200 -34.55 -23.06 -12.44
C SER A 200 -34.80 -21.57 -12.26
N ALA A 201 -33.77 -20.74 -12.39
CA ALA A 201 -33.82 -19.30 -12.20
C ALA A 201 -34.78 -18.60 -13.18
N SER A 202 -35.46 -17.58 -12.66
CA SER A 202 -36.41 -16.77 -13.42
C SER A 202 -35.70 -15.95 -14.50
N PRO A 203 -36.40 -15.51 -15.57
CA PRO A 203 -35.82 -14.62 -16.57
C PRO A 203 -35.22 -13.36 -15.93
N ASP A 204 -34.07 -12.93 -16.45
CA ASP A 204 -33.24 -11.82 -15.98
C ASP A 204 -32.74 -11.94 -14.53
N GLU A 205 -32.90 -13.10 -13.87
CA GLU A 205 -32.44 -13.29 -12.50
C GLU A 205 -30.90 -13.20 -12.44
N ILE A 206 -30.43 -12.40 -11.48
CA ILE A 206 -29.02 -12.32 -11.09
C ILE A 206 -28.93 -12.72 -9.63
N TYR A 207 -28.17 -13.77 -9.33
CA TYR A 207 -28.08 -14.31 -7.98
C TYR A 207 -26.66 -14.38 -7.43
N LEU A 208 -26.53 -14.23 -6.12
CA LEU A 208 -25.27 -14.29 -5.41
C LEU A 208 -24.76 -15.74 -5.32
N VAL A 209 -23.47 -15.93 -5.56
CA VAL A 209 -22.74 -17.16 -5.20
C VAL A 209 -22.58 -17.23 -3.69
N THR A 210 -23.24 -18.19 -3.05
CA THR A 210 -23.22 -18.39 -1.59
C THR A 210 -22.17 -19.41 -1.14
N GLU A 211 -21.80 -20.36 -2.02
CA GLU A 211 -20.84 -21.41 -1.73
C GLU A 211 -19.62 -21.30 -2.64
N TYR A 212 -18.57 -20.65 -2.14
CA TYR A 212 -17.32 -20.52 -2.86
C TYR A 212 -16.38 -21.69 -2.57
N GLN A 213 -15.57 -22.05 -3.57
CA GLN A 213 -14.41 -22.90 -3.37
C GLN A 213 -13.19 -22.43 -4.13
N SER A 214 -12.00 -22.75 -3.60
CA SER A 214 -10.74 -22.27 -4.19
C SER A 214 -10.48 -22.75 -5.62
N ALA A 215 -11.05 -23.87 -6.07
CA ALA A 215 -10.88 -24.32 -7.45
C ALA A 215 -11.73 -23.55 -8.48
N TYR A 216 -12.60 -22.65 -8.05
CA TYR A 216 -13.59 -22.00 -8.91
C TYR A 216 -12.93 -21.08 -9.96
N GLU A 217 -13.17 -21.36 -11.25
CA GLU A 217 -12.59 -20.67 -12.41
C GLU A 217 -13.64 -20.09 -13.38
N PRO A 218 -14.63 -19.29 -12.92
CA PRO A 218 -15.65 -18.68 -13.78
C PRO A 218 -15.08 -17.67 -14.78
N TYR A 219 -15.91 -17.30 -15.76
CA TYR A 219 -15.71 -16.14 -16.61
C TYR A 219 -16.46 -14.96 -16.02
N VAL A 220 -15.76 -13.88 -15.72
CA VAL A 220 -16.28 -12.79 -14.89
C VAL A 220 -16.12 -11.43 -15.53
N ILE A 221 -17.18 -10.63 -15.42
CA ILE A 221 -17.19 -9.20 -15.66
C ILE A 221 -16.93 -8.49 -14.33
N PHE A 222 -15.95 -7.59 -14.27
CA PHE A 222 -15.65 -6.84 -13.06
C PHE A 222 -15.06 -5.48 -13.40
N LYS A 223 -15.02 -4.59 -12.41
CA LYS A 223 -14.39 -3.27 -12.55
C LYS A 223 -12.88 -3.43 -12.76
N LYS A 224 -12.34 -2.84 -13.83
CA LYS A 224 -10.92 -2.86 -14.19
C LYS A 224 -10.03 -2.42 -13.02
N ASN A 225 -10.43 -1.34 -12.34
CA ASN A 225 -9.74 -0.78 -11.19
C ASN A 225 -10.58 -1.08 -9.94
N GLY A 226 -10.14 -2.04 -9.12
CA GLY A 226 -10.85 -2.46 -7.90
C GLY A 226 -10.29 -3.76 -7.32
N PRO A 227 -10.52 -4.92 -7.97
CA PRO A 227 -9.93 -6.18 -7.56
C PRO A 227 -8.39 -6.20 -7.64
N PRO A 228 -7.72 -7.08 -6.87
CA PRO A 228 -6.27 -7.29 -6.98
C PRO A 228 -5.86 -7.76 -8.39
N TRP A 229 -4.59 -7.54 -8.74
CA TRP A 229 -3.99 -8.06 -9.98
C TRP A 229 -3.75 -9.56 -9.88
N CYS A 230 -3.74 -10.26 -11.02
CA CYS A 230 -3.49 -11.70 -11.01
C CYS A 230 -2.01 -11.97 -10.65
N GLU A 231 -1.77 -12.93 -9.75
CA GLU A 231 -0.42 -13.30 -9.30
C GLU A 231 0.45 -13.84 -10.45
N GLU A 232 1.60 -13.21 -10.71
CA GLU A 232 2.45 -13.48 -11.88
C GLU A 232 3.44 -14.63 -11.68
N ARG A 233 3.56 -15.15 -10.45
CA ARG A 233 4.42 -16.32 -10.14
C ARG A 233 4.01 -17.61 -10.85
N PHE A 234 2.78 -17.71 -11.36
CA PHE A 234 2.30 -18.91 -12.06
C PHE A 234 2.77 -18.95 -13.51
N VAL A 235 3.47 -20.01 -13.87
CA VAL A 235 3.93 -20.29 -15.24
C VAL A 235 3.37 -21.63 -15.70
N GLY A 236 2.84 -21.71 -16.93
CA GLY A 236 2.27 -22.93 -17.48
C GLY A 236 0.82 -23.20 -17.05
N TYR A 237 0.35 -24.41 -17.33
CA TYR A 237 -1.06 -24.79 -17.16
C TYR A 237 -1.47 -25.07 -15.70
N GLY A 238 -2.70 -24.67 -15.36
CA GLY A 238 -3.39 -25.02 -14.11
C GLY A 238 -3.17 -24.01 -12.97
N GLY A 239 -4.21 -23.78 -12.17
CA GLY A 239 -4.15 -22.99 -10.93
C GLY A 239 -3.96 -21.47 -11.11
N ASN A 240 -3.49 -21.00 -12.27
CA ASN A 240 -3.21 -19.58 -12.52
C ASN A 240 -4.47 -18.70 -12.46
N LYS A 241 -5.56 -19.10 -13.14
CA LYS A 241 -6.84 -18.37 -13.14
C LYS A 241 -7.54 -18.52 -11.79
N ALA A 242 -7.58 -19.73 -11.23
CA ALA A 242 -8.10 -19.97 -9.87
C ALA A 242 -7.40 -19.10 -8.83
N ALA A 243 -6.08 -18.89 -8.92
CA ALA A 243 -5.36 -18.00 -8.01
C ALA A 243 -5.84 -16.55 -8.10
N CYS A 244 -5.99 -16.03 -9.32
CA CYS A 244 -6.49 -14.68 -9.53
C CYS A 244 -7.90 -14.48 -8.96
N LEU A 245 -8.80 -15.46 -9.21
CA LEU A 245 -10.18 -15.40 -8.77
C LEU A 245 -10.34 -15.68 -7.27
N PHE A 246 -9.50 -16.55 -6.71
CA PHE A 246 -9.47 -16.80 -5.28
C PHE A 246 -9.05 -15.55 -4.51
N GLU A 247 -7.97 -14.90 -4.94
CA GLU A 247 -7.52 -13.66 -4.30
C GLU A 247 -8.55 -12.54 -4.44
N MET A 248 -9.17 -12.40 -5.61
CA MET A 248 -10.29 -11.50 -5.83
C MET A 248 -11.42 -11.75 -4.81
N TYR A 249 -11.82 -13.00 -4.62
CA TYR A 249 -12.81 -13.38 -3.62
C TYR A 249 -12.37 -13.01 -2.20
N LEU A 250 -11.13 -13.35 -1.78
CA LEU A 250 -10.62 -13.01 -0.45
C LEU A 250 -10.56 -11.49 -0.20
N SER A 251 -10.40 -10.67 -1.25
CA SER A 251 -10.37 -9.21 -1.15
C SER A 251 -11.73 -8.56 -0.82
N GLY A 252 -12.79 -9.36 -0.75
CA GLY A 252 -14.15 -8.95 -0.41
C GLY A 252 -15.07 -8.82 -1.62
N VAL A 253 -14.62 -9.24 -2.82
CA VAL A 253 -15.45 -9.24 -4.03
C VAL A 253 -16.49 -10.35 -3.97
N MET A 254 -17.75 -9.99 -4.21
CA MET A 254 -18.90 -10.90 -4.30
C MET A 254 -19.14 -11.33 -5.75
N TYR A 255 -19.48 -12.61 -5.96
CA TYR A 255 -19.74 -13.15 -7.29
C TYR A 255 -21.24 -13.27 -7.53
N TYR A 256 -21.71 -12.76 -8.67
CA TYR A 256 -23.13 -12.75 -9.04
C TYR A 256 -23.33 -13.43 -10.39
N VAL A 257 -24.13 -14.49 -10.45
CA VAL A 257 -24.39 -15.23 -11.68
C VAL A 257 -25.52 -14.58 -12.46
N MET A 258 -25.31 -14.32 -13.76
CA MET A 258 -26.41 -13.96 -14.66
C MET A 258 -27.07 -15.22 -15.21
N ALA A 259 -28.32 -15.45 -14.83
CA ALA A 259 -28.98 -16.72 -15.11
C ALA A 259 -29.40 -16.91 -16.58
N ASP A 260 -29.46 -15.84 -17.38
CA ASP A 260 -29.88 -15.89 -18.79
C ASP A 260 -28.73 -15.82 -19.79
N HIS A 261 -27.52 -15.63 -19.30
CA HIS A 261 -26.33 -15.52 -20.11
C HIS A 261 -25.42 -16.71 -19.91
N PHE A 262 -24.77 -17.14 -20.98
CA PHE A 262 -23.87 -18.27 -20.96
C PHE A 262 -22.87 -18.22 -22.10
N LEU A 263 -21.80 -18.99 -21.93
CA LEU A 263 -20.73 -19.20 -22.88
C LEU A 263 -20.63 -20.67 -23.23
N ILE A 264 -20.19 -20.98 -24.45
CA ILE A 264 -19.87 -22.35 -24.84
C ILE A 264 -18.40 -22.40 -25.27
N HIS A 265 -17.65 -23.30 -24.65
CA HIS A 265 -16.30 -23.63 -25.06
C HIS A 265 -16.34 -24.35 -26.41
N GLN A 266 -15.63 -23.84 -27.40
CA GLN A 266 -15.48 -24.50 -28.69
C GLN A 266 -14.46 -25.64 -28.57
N ASN A 267 -14.90 -26.88 -28.82
CA ASN A 267 -14.04 -28.05 -28.68
C ASN A 267 -12.85 -27.97 -29.66
N HIS A 268 -11.65 -28.14 -29.11
CA HIS A 268 -10.41 -28.20 -29.88
C HIS A 268 -9.43 -29.17 -29.22
N LEU A 269 -8.45 -29.67 -29.99
CA LEU A 269 -7.43 -30.56 -29.44
C LEU A 269 -6.44 -29.78 -28.57
N TYR A 270 -5.91 -30.47 -27.57
CA TYR A 270 -4.96 -29.92 -26.61
C TYR A 270 -3.67 -30.72 -26.65
N GLU A 271 -2.52 -30.05 -26.53
CA GLU A 271 -1.23 -30.73 -26.36
C GLU A 271 -1.11 -31.29 -24.93
N GLU A 272 -1.24 -32.61 -24.78
CA GLU A 272 -1.54 -33.25 -23.49
C GLU A 272 -0.30 -33.51 -22.60
N THR A 273 0.87 -33.71 -23.20
CA THR A 273 2.09 -34.16 -22.50
C THR A 273 2.69 -33.07 -21.61
N ALA A 274 2.80 -31.82 -22.09
CA ALA A 274 3.28 -30.67 -21.31
C ALA A 274 2.32 -30.28 -20.17
N ARG A 275 1.01 -30.48 -20.38
CA ARG A 275 -0.03 -30.10 -19.41
C ARG A 275 0.03 -30.90 -18.12
N ARG A 276 0.38 -32.17 -18.18
CA ARG A 276 0.35 -33.06 -17.00
C ARG A 276 1.43 -32.69 -15.98
N SER A 277 2.65 -32.39 -16.45
CA SER A 277 3.77 -31.99 -15.58
C SER A 277 3.56 -30.59 -15.02
N GLU A 278 3.20 -29.61 -15.85
CA GLU A 278 2.96 -28.22 -15.41
C GLU A 278 1.83 -28.13 -14.38
N ARG A 279 0.69 -28.81 -14.61
CA ARG A 279 -0.43 -28.86 -13.63
C ARG A 279 -0.01 -29.46 -12.29
N LYS A 280 0.90 -30.44 -12.29
CA LYS A 280 1.42 -31.04 -11.05
C LYS A 280 2.22 -30.02 -10.24
N TYR A 281 3.09 -29.24 -10.88
CA TYR A 281 3.87 -28.21 -10.21
C TYR A 281 2.99 -27.04 -9.76
N ASN A 282 2.12 -26.54 -10.64
CA ASN A 282 1.23 -25.43 -10.31
C ASN A 282 0.23 -25.79 -9.20
N ARG A 283 -0.16 -27.07 -9.05
CA ARG A 283 -0.96 -27.50 -7.89
C ARG A 283 -0.21 -27.28 -6.56
N LYS A 284 1.10 -27.50 -6.53
CA LYS A 284 1.92 -27.26 -5.32
C LYS A 284 2.05 -25.76 -5.05
N ILE A 285 2.39 -24.97 -6.08
CA ILE A 285 2.47 -23.51 -5.99
C ILE A 285 1.13 -22.94 -5.51
N TYR A 286 0.02 -23.42 -6.08
CA TYR A 286 -1.31 -22.97 -5.70
C TYR A 286 -1.66 -23.28 -4.24
N SER A 287 -1.25 -24.45 -3.73
CA SER A 287 -1.44 -24.78 -2.32
C SER A 287 -0.74 -23.78 -1.39
N GLY A 288 0.54 -23.48 -1.64
CA GLY A 288 1.29 -22.51 -0.85
C GLY A 288 0.75 -21.09 -1.01
N PHE A 289 0.39 -20.70 -2.23
CA PHE A 289 -0.25 -19.42 -2.53
C PHE A 289 -1.49 -19.20 -1.68
N LYS A 290 -2.37 -20.21 -1.56
CA LYS A 290 -3.60 -20.08 -0.76
C LYS A 290 -3.32 -19.78 0.70
N GLU A 291 -2.32 -20.42 1.30
CA GLU A 291 -1.92 -20.17 2.69
C GLU A 291 -1.35 -18.77 2.86
N GLU A 292 -0.43 -18.38 1.97
CA GLU A 292 0.21 -17.06 1.96
C GLU A 292 -0.82 -15.94 1.82
N VAL A 293 -1.69 -16.03 0.81
CA VAL A 293 -2.69 -14.98 0.52
C VAL A 293 -3.73 -14.90 1.63
N CYS A 294 -4.10 -16.04 2.23
CA CYS A 294 -4.96 -16.05 3.41
C CYS A 294 -4.33 -15.32 4.59
N PHE A 295 -3.06 -15.60 4.89
CA PHE A 295 -2.35 -14.88 5.95
C PHE A 295 -2.25 -13.39 5.63
N ARG A 296 -1.93 -13.02 4.39
CA ARG A 296 -1.84 -11.63 3.93
C ARG A 296 -3.16 -10.88 4.12
N TYR A 297 -4.29 -11.44 3.67
CA TYR A 297 -5.59 -10.79 3.76
C TYR A 297 -6.16 -10.79 5.19
N LEU A 298 -6.05 -11.88 5.95
CA LEU A 298 -6.48 -11.88 7.35
C LEU A 298 -5.66 -10.88 8.18
N ARG A 299 -4.34 -10.83 7.97
CA ARG A 299 -3.48 -9.84 8.61
C ARG A 299 -3.83 -8.42 8.17
N SER A 300 -3.99 -8.19 6.87
CA SER A 300 -4.40 -6.88 6.35
C SER A 300 -5.74 -6.44 6.94
N TYR A 301 -6.75 -7.30 6.97
CA TYR A 301 -8.06 -6.99 7.56
C TYR A 301 -7.99 -6.77 9.06
N ARG A 302 -7.16 -7.50 9.78
CA ARG A 302 -6.90 -7.25 11.20
C ARG A 302 -6.24 -5.89 11.39
N ASP A 303 -5.16 -5.64 10.66
CA ASP A 303 -4.32 -4.44 10.80
C ASP A 303 -5.08 -3.17 10.35
N THR A 304 -6.03 -3.31 9.41
CA THR A 304 -6.94 -2.24 8.95
C THR A 304 -8.26 -2.17 9.72
N GLY A 305 -8.51 -3.05 10.69
CA GLY A 305 -9.77 -3.09 11.46
C GLY A 305 -11.00 -3.60 10.70
N LEU A 306 -10.81 -4.12 9.47
CA LEU A 306 -11.87 -4.66 8.62
C LEU A 306 -12.27 -6.10 8.96
N LEU A 307 -11.56 -6.79 9.85
CA LEU A 307 -11.76 -8.22 10.13
C LEU A 307 -13.19 -8.55 10.56
N ASN A 308 -13.87 -7.66 11.28
CA ASN A 308 -15.25 -7.86 11.72
C ASN A 308 -16.31 -7.28 10.76
N THR A 309 -15.91 -6.81 9.57
CA THR A 309 -16.81 -6.21 8.59
C THR A 309 -17.28 -7.23 7.54
N THR A 310 -18.26 -6.83 6.73
CA THR A 310 -18.72 -7.64 5.60
C THR A 310 -17.62 -7.93 4.57
N ARG A 311 -16.60 -7.06 4.50
CA ARG A 311 -15.50 -7.15 3.54
C ARG A 311 -14.55 -8.32 3.82
N ALA A 312 -14.36 -8.68 5.09
CA ALA A 312 -13.47 -9.77 5.48
C ALA A 312 -14.16 -11.15 5.52
N ARG A 313 -15.49 -11.21 5.33
CA ARG A 313 -16.27 -12.47 5.45
C ARG A 313 -15.73 -13.59 4.58
N ASN A 314 -15.41 -13.30 3.32
CA ASN A 314 -14.86 -14.28 2.38
C ASN A 314 -13.52 -14.82 2.87
N ALA A 315 -12.61 -13.94 3.28
CA ALA A 315 -11.32 -14.33 3.81
C ALA A 315 -11.46 -15.21 5.06
N ILE A 316 -12.32 -14.83 6.00
CA ILE A 316 -12.58 -15.64 7.20
C ILE A 316 -13.16 -17.02 6.82
N ALA A 317 -14.14 -17.04 5.91
CA ALA A 317 -14.83 -18.26 5.50
C ALA A 317 -13.92 -19.26 4.76
N GLU A 318 -13.04 -18.79 3.88
CA GLU A 318 -12.14 -19.66 3.12
C GLU A 318 -10.88 -20.02 3.89
N CYS A 319 -10.28 -19.06 4.61
CA CYS A 319 -8.98 -19.28 5.23
C CYS A 319 -9.06 -20.22 6.44
N LYS A 320 -10.21 -20.30 7.12
CA LYS A 320 -10.44 -21.30 8.18
C LYS A 320 -10.43 -22.75 7.67
N LYS A 321 -10.64 -22.97 6.36
CA LYS A 321 -10.62 -24.30 5.74
C LYS A 321 -9.20 -24.86 5.60
N LEU A 322 -8.15 -24.03 5.73
CA LEU A 322 -6.76 -24.43 5.56
C LEU A 322 -6.17 -24.97 6.88
N LYS A 323 -5.58 -26.18 6.84
CA LYS A 323 -5.05 -26.90 8.02
C LYS A 323 -4.13 -26.05 8.91
N PRO A 324 -3.10 -25.35 8.38
CA PRO A 324 -2.19 -24.56 9.23
C PRO A 324 -2.89 -23.44 9.99
N ILE A 325 -3.88 -22.80 9.36
CA ILE A 325 -4.67 -21.70 9.96
C ILE A 325 -5.68 -22.25 10.97
N ARG A 326 -6.29 -23.40 10.69
CA ARG A 326 -7.20 -24.11 11.60
C ARG A 326 -6.52 -24.60 12.89
N ILE A 327 -5.24 -24.99 12.83
CA ILE A 327 -4.46 -25.41 14.01
C ILE A 327 -4.04 -24.19 14.85
N ALA A 328 -3.75 -23.05 14.21
CA ALA A 328 -3.45 -21.80 14.90
C ALA A 328 -4.69 -21.09 15.49
N ALA A 329 -5.90 -21.52 15.12
CA ALA A 329 -7.16 -20.96 15.58
C ALA A 329 -8.24 -22.06 15.75
N PRO A 330 -8.28 -22.76 16.90
CA PRO A 330 -9.45 -23.55 17.25
C PRO A 330 -10.65 -22.60 17.45
N GLU A 331 -11.86 -23.08 17.18
CA GLU A 331 -13.11 -22.30 17.00
C GLU A 331 -13.53 -21.42 18.21
N THR A 332 -12.76 -21.42 19.29
CA THR A 332 -12.89 -20.54 20.45
C THR A 332 -11.92 -19.35 20.45
N VAL A 333 -10.99 -19.23 19.48
CA VAL A 333 -9.88 -18.24 19.48
C VAL A 333 -10.11 -17.05 18.54
N ILE A 334 -11.28 -16.97 17.89
CA ILE A 334 -11.72 -15.75 17.17
C ILE A 334 -12.29 -14.70 18.16
N LEU A 335 -12.52 -15.08 19.42
CA LEU A 335 -12.84 -14.21 20.54
C LEU A 335 -12.00 -14.66 21.74
N VAL A 336 -11.21 -13.75 22.34
CA VAL A 336 -10.50 -13.91 23.64
C VAL A 336 -9.14 -14.64 23.60
N CYS A 337 -8.05 -13.86 23.57
CA CYS A 337 -6.72 -14.04 24.21
C CYS A 337 -5.88 -12.81 23.75
N PHE A 338 -5.48 -11.81 24.54
CA PHE A 338 -5.26 -11.65 25.98
C PHE A 338 -5.77 -10.28 26.44
N GLY A 339 -6.42 -10.24 27.61
CA GLY A 339 -6.65 -9.01 28.37
C GLY A 339 -5.59 -8.82 29.45
N SER A 340 -5.31 -7.57 29.81
CA SER A 340 -4.98 -7.22 31.19
C SER A 340 -6.22 -6.60 31.83
N ARG A 341 -6.48 -7.02 33.06
CA ARG A 341 -7.61 -6.66 33.90
C ARG A 341 -7.47 -5.22 34.35
N ASP A 342 -8.49 -4.40 34.09
CA ASP A 342 -9.19 -3.72 35.17
C ASP A 342 -10.61 -3.38 34.69
N ARG A 343 -11.62 -3.79 35.46
CA ARG A 343 -13.03 -3.45 35.24
C ARG A 343 -13.40 -2.46 36.33
N SER A 344 -13.37 -1.18 36.00
CA SER A 344 -14.23 -0.19 36.62
C SER A 344 -14.85 0.67 35.52
N THR A 345 -16.17 0.45 35.35
CA THR A 345 -17.17 1.36 34.78
C THR A 345 -16.68 2.45 33.81
N VAL A 346 -16.78 2.19 32.50
CA VAL A 346 -16.87 3.25 31.50
C VAL A 346 -18.05 2.95 30.58
N GLY A 347 -19.05 3.82 30.62
CA GLY A 347 -20.27 3.73 29.83
C GLY A 347 -19.98 3.73 28.33
N VAL A 348 -20.69 2.88 27.61
CA VAL A 348 -20.78 2.90 26.15
C VAL A 348 -21.55 4.17 25.77
N TYR A 349 -20.83 5.23 25.35
CA TYR A 349 -21.46 6.37 24.70
C TYR A 349 -21.91 5.94 23.30
N GLY A 350 -23.17 6.24 22.98
CA GLY A 350 -23.85 5.81 21.75
C GLY A 350 -23.25 6.38 20.47
N LEU A 351 -23.53 5.68 19.37
CA LEU A 351 -23.20 6.06 18.00
C LEU A 351 -23.94 7.35 17.57
N SER A 352 -23.21 8.23 16.87
CA SER A 352 -23.52 9.59 16.37
C SER A 352 -23.38 10.74 17.39
N GLY A 353 -22.40 11.64 17.15
CA GLY A 353 -22.19 12.87 17.92
C GLY A 353 -20.74 13.27 18.22
N HIS A 354 -19.72 12.58 17.68
CA HIS A 354 -18.31 12.94 17.88
C HIS A 354 -17.79 13.79 16.73
N LEU A 355 -17.17 14.94 17.03
CA LEU A 355 -16.54 15.81 16.04
C LEU A 355 -15.01 15.71 16.12
N ILE A 356 -14.38 15.50 14.96
CA ILE A 356 -12.92 15.54 14.79
C ILE A 356 -12.53 16.76 13.96
N GLN A 357 -11.60 17.53 14.51
CA GLN A 357 -11.05 18.71 13.87
C GLN A 357 -9.71 18.35 13.22
N ILE A 358 -9.57 18.62 11.92
CA ILE A 358 -8.35 18.42 11.15
C ILE A 358 -7.61 19.76 11.03
N GLY A 359 -6.58 19.95 11.86
CA GLY A 359 -5.67 21.08 11.81
C GLY A 359 -4.60 20.90 10.75
N GLY A 360 -4.66 21.70 9.69
CA GLY A 360 -3.82 21.55 8.50
C GLY A 360 -4.54 20.83 7.36
N THR A 361 -3.76 20.26 6.43
CA THR A 361 -4.31 19.60 5.24
C THR A 361 -3.96 18.11 5.25
N ILE A 362 -4.93 17.25 4.95
CA ILE A 362 -4.64 15.84 4.62
C ILE A 362 -4.33 15.81 3.14
N VAL A 363 -3.13 15.40 2.75
CA VAL A 363 -2.67 15.43 1.35
C VAL A 363 -2.70 14.03 0.74
N TRP A 364 -2.34 12.99 1.50
CA TRP A 364 -2.08 11.65 0.97
C TRP A 364 -3.08 10.58 1.44
N ALA A 365 -3.88 10.89 2.46
CA ALA A 365 -4.76 9.97 3.17
C ALA A 365 -6.25 10.38 3.10
N HIS A 366 -6.67 11.08 2.04
CA HIS A 366 -8.06 11.56 1.86
C HIS A 366 -9.10 10.44 2.00
N ASP A 367 -8.89 9.32 1.30
CA ASP A 367 -9.79 8.16 1.37
C ASP A 367 -9.73 7.49 2.76
N ASP A 368 -8.57 7.54 3.41
CA ASP A 368 -8.38 6.99 4.76
C ASP A 368 -9.12 7.82 5.82
N VAL A 369 -9.27 9.14 5.67
CA VAL A 369 -10.11 9.94 6.57
C VAL A 369 -11.53 9.39 6.59
N LYS A 370 -12.12 9.18 5.41
CA LYS A 370 -13.47 8.61 5.28
C LYS A 370 -13.52 7.17 5.78
N ALA A 371 -12.52 6.35 5.45
CA ALA A 371 -12.49 4.94 5.84
C ALA A 371 -12.27 4.72 7.35
N LEU A 372 -11.47 5.57 7.99
CA LEU A 372 -11.11 5.45 9.41
C LEU A 372 -12.10 6.18 10.33
N LEU A 373 -12.58 7.36 9.93
CA LEU A 373 -13.39 8.23 10.80
C LEU A 373 -14.85 8.35 10.35
N GLY A 374 -15.15 8.18 9.05
CA GLY A 374 -16.45 8.58 8.47
C GLY A 374 -17.69 7.81 8.96
N SER A 375 -17.54 6.69 9.66
CA SER A 375 -18.66 5.98 10.31
C SER A 375 -18.73 6.19 11.82
N ILE A 376 -17.78 6.91 12.42
CA ILE A 376 -17.64 7.07 13.88
C ILE A 376 -17.61 8.52 14.35
N ALA A 377 -17.24 9.46 13.48
CA ALA A 377 -17.19 10.88 13.79
C ALA A 377 -17.44 11.74 12.54
N ASP A 378 -18.01 12.92 12.77
CA ASP A 378 -18.02 13.99 11.78
C ASP A 378 -16.62 14.62 11.72
N VAL A 379 -16.17 14.98 10.51
CA VAL A 379 -14.83 15.52 10.29
C VAL A 379 -14.95 16.94 9.74
N VAL A 380 -14.33 17.90 10.42
CA VAL A 380 -14.25 19.30 10.00
C VAL A 380 -12.81 19.72 9.78
N TYR A 381 -12.55 20.38 8.67
CA TYR A 381 -11.21 20.86 8.30
C TYR A 381 -11.00 22.30 8.75
N ASP A 382 -9.78 22.61 9.21
CA ASP A 382 -9.43 23.96 9.61
C ASP A 382 -9.40 24.94 8.44
N ASP A 383 -10.20 26.00 8.52
CA ASP A 383 -10.15 27.18 7.65
C ASP A 383 -9.89 28.47 8.42
N ALA A 384 -9.72 28.42 9.75
CA ALA A 384 -9.59 29.61 10.59
C ALA A 384 -8.27 30.36 10.33
N PRO A 385 -8.26 31.63 9.92
CA PRO A 385 -7.07 32.31 9.35
C PRO A 385 -5.93 32.52 10.35
N ASN A 386 -6.19 32.44 11.65
CA ASN A 386 -5.19 32.63 12.71
C ASN A 386 -5.64 31.95 14.01
N ARG A 387 -4.72 31.88 14.98
CA ARG A 387 -4.95 31.30 16.32
C ARG A 387 -6.22 31.83 17.00
N LYS A 388 -6.47 33.14 16.97
CA LYS A 388 -7.62 33.75 17.65
C LYS A 388 -8.94 33.30 17.03
N ALA A 389 -9.03 33.25 15.71
CA ALA A 389 -10.19 32.72 15.00
C ALA A 389 -10.37 31.22 15.29
N PHE A 390 -9.28 30.45 15.26
CA PHE A 390 -9.31 29.01 15.55
C PHE A 390 -9.91 28.71 16.93
N LEU A 391 -9.47 29.42 17.97
CA LEU A 391 -10.01 29.25 19.32
C LEU A 391 -11.46 29.74 19.46
N ALA A 392 -11.88 30.74 18.67
CA ALA A 392 -13.25 31.26 18.70
C ALA A 392 -14.26 30.23 18.14
N GLU A 393 -13.88 29.44 17.15
CA GLU A 393 -14.73 28.42 16.51
C GLU A 393 -15.10 27.24 17.44
N PHE A 394 -14.42 27.08 18.59
CA PHE A 394 -14.78 26.06 19.59
C PHE A 394 -15.92 26.50 20.54
N LYS A 395 -16.32 27.77 20.50
CA LYS A 395 -17.41 28.30 21.34
C LYS A 395 -18.78 27.80 20.85
N PRO A 396 -19.84 27.87 21.68
CA PRO A 396 -21.19 27.50 21.25
C PRO A 396 -21.64 28.21 19.97
N GLY A 397 -22.13 27.44 19.00
CA GLY A 397 -22.50 27.90 17.65
C GLY A 397 -21.33 27.99 16.66
N GLY A 398 -20.10 27.74 17.10
CA GLY A 398 -18.90 27.74 16.25
C GLY A 398 -18.68 26.42 15.51
N LYS A 399 -17.90 26.46 14.43
CA LYS A 399 -17.66 25.30 13.55
C LYS A 399 -17.01 24.11 14.24
N TYR A 400 -16.25 24.33 15.30
CA TYR A 400 -15.52 23.30 16.05
C TYR A 400 -16.17 22.95 17.39
N GLU A 401 -17.40 23.42 17.64
CA GLU A 401 -18.16 23.07 18.84
C GLU A 401 -18.29 21.55 19.00
N GLY A 402 -18.01 21.04 20.20
CA GLY A 402 -18.11 19.61 20.49
C GLY A 402 -16.95 18.76 19.96
N THR A 403 -15.87 19.37 19.44
CA THR A 403 -14.66 18.63 19.04
C THR A 403 -14.11 17.82 20.21
N ILE A 404 -13.83 16.54 19.94
CA ILE A 404 -13.26 15.59 20.91
C ILE A 404 -11.80 15.26 20.58
N GLY A 405 -11.44 15.28 19.31
CA GLY A 405 -10.08 14.98 18.86
C GLY A 405 -9.60 15.96 17.80
N ILE A 406 -8.32 16.31 17.88
CA ILE A 406 -7.63 17.20 16.93
C ILE A 406 -6.55 16.40 16.21
N TYR A 407 -6.58 16.37 14.88
CA TYR A 407 -5.41 16.02 14.08
C TYR A 407 -4.58 17.28 13.87
N ARG A 408 -3.25 17.21 13.96
CA ARG A 408 -2.38 18.33 13.59
C ARG A 408 -1.03 17.91 13.01
N GLU A 409 -0.49 18.72 12.10
CA GLU A 409 0.83 18.53 11.48
C GLU A 409 1.78 19.72 11.75
N ASN A 410 3.07 19.60 11.47
CA ASN A 410 4.05 20.68 11.77
C ASN A 410 3.76 21.96 10.99
N GLU A 411 3.36 21.83 9.73
CA GLU A 411 3.01 22.94 8.86
C GLU A 411 1.83 23.78 9.38
N SER A 412 0.91 23.18 10.14
CA SER A 412 -0.20 23.92 10.78
C SER A 412 0.28 25.03 11.73
N ALA A 413 1.50 24.92 12.26
CA ALA A 413 2.09 25.94 13.14
C ALA A 413 2.35 27.27 12.41
N LYS A 414 2.51 27.28 11.07
CA LYS A 414 2.67 28.53 10.30
C LYS A 414 1.46 29.45 10.41
N LYS A 415 0.28 28.87 10.61
CA LYS A 415 -1.02 29.56 10.69
C LYS A 415 -1.48 29.77 12.12
N LEU A 416 -1.36 28.72 12.95
CA LEU A 416 -1.92 28.70 14.31
C LEU A 416 -0.87 29.01 15.40
N GLY A 417 0.40 29.09 15.03
CA GLY A 417 1.51 28.99 15.98
C GLY A 417 1.65 27.57 16.52
N VAL A 418 2.67 27.37 17.35
CA VAL A 418 2.87 26.10 18.07
C VAL A 418 1.71 25.83 19.04
N PHE A 419 1.49 24.58 19.44
CA PHE A 419 0.49 24.23 20.45
C PHE A 419 1.11 24.44 21.84
N ASP A 420 1.41 25.69 22.15
CA ASP A 420 1.91 26.14 23.45
C ASP A 420 0.83 26.08 24.54
N LYS A 421 1.22 26.38 25.78
CA LYS A 421 0.32 26.42 26.93
C LYS A 421 -0.90 27.30 26.70
N GLU A 422 -0.76 28.47 26.07
CA GLU A 422 -1.87 29.40 25.82
C GLU A 422 -2.91 28.77 24.88
N LEU A 423 -2.47 28.19 23.76
CA LEU A 423 -3.37 27.52 22.82
C LEU A 423 -4.04 26.32 23.48
N ILE A 424 -3.27 25.47 24.17
CA ILE A 424 -3.80 24.30 24.87
C ILE A 424 -4.83 24.72 25.92
N ASP A 425 -4.55 25.75 26.73
CA ASP A 425 -5.46 26.30 27.74
C ASP A 425 -6.72 26.95 27.12
N GLY A 426 -6.65 27.41 25.87
CA GLY A 426 -7.79 27.92 25.11
C GLY A 426 -8.77 26.85 24.61
N LEU A 427 -8.35 25.59 24.48
CA LEU A 427 -9.21 24.50 23.98
C LEU A 427 -10.37 24.18 24.94
N PRO A 428 -11.57 23.80 24.47
CA PRO A 428 -12.66 23.42 25.38
C PRO A 428 -12.37 22.06 26.04
N SER A 429 -13.01 21.79 27.18
CA SER A 429 -12.88 20.52 27.91
C SER A 429 -13.40 19.29 27.15
N SER A 430 -14.13 19.50 26.04
CA SER A 430 -14.55 18.42 25.16
C SER A 430 -13.37 17.78 24.42
N VAL A 431 -12.32 18.56 24.11
CA VAL A 431 -11.12 18.05 23.44
C VAL A 431 -10.35 17.17 24.41
N ARG A 432 -10.17 15.90 24.05
CA ARG A 432 -9.48 14.90 24.88
C ARG A 432 -8.28 14.26 24.21
N TRP A 433 -8.11 14.45 22.90
CA TRP A 433 -7.00 13.88 22.15
C TRP A 433 -6.41 14.84 21.12
N ILE A 434 -5.09 14.91 21.05
CA ILE A 434 -4.34 15.54 19.96
C ILE A 434 -3.49 14.46 19.29
N ALA A 435 -3.78 14.17 18.03
CA ALA A 435 -3.00 13.29 17.19
C ALA A 435 -2.04 14.13 16.33
N HIS A 436 -0.77 14.14 16.73
CA HIS A 436 0.27 14.81 15.99
C HIS A 436 0.80 13.92 14.86
N ASN A 437 0.67 14.42 13.62
CA ASN A 437 1.41 13.94 12.46
C ASN A 437 2.87 14.43 12.50
N GLY A 438 3.74 13.62 13.09
CA GLY A 438 5.18 13.85 13.19
C GLY A 438 5.81 12.98 14.28
N ALA A 439 7.10 12.66 14.16
CA ALA A 439 7.79 11.86 15.17
C ALA A 439 8.23 12.71 16.37
N GLY A 440 8.87 13.85 16.12
CA GLY A 440 9.19 14.84 17.15
C GLY A 440 8.02 15.78 17.38
N TYR A 441 7.63 15.95 18.65
CA TYR A 441 6.44 16.68 19.08
C TYR A 441 6.79 17.92 19.92
N ASP A 442 8.01 18.44 19.79
CA ASP A 442 8.48 19.64 20.46
C ASP A 442 7.65 20.93 20.20
N PRO A 443 6.91 21.07 19.07
CA PRO A 443 5.95 22.16 18.90
C PRO A 443 4.65 22.03 19.72
N VAL A 444 4.52 21.02 20.59
CA VAL A 444 3.35 20.82 21.45
C VAL A 444 3.82 20.82 22.90
N ASP A 445 3.24 21.69 23.73
CA ASP A 445 3.46 21.66 25.18
C ASP A 445 2.73 20.47 25.80
N VAL A 446 3.41 19.33 25.82
CA VAL A 446 2.90 18.08 26.38
C VAL A 446 2.56 18.22 27.87
N ARG A 447 3.22 19.10 28.62
CA ARG A 447 2.92 19.31 30.05
C ARG A 447 1.60 20.07 30.21
N ALA A 448 1.34 21.05 29.36
CA ALA A 448 0.03 21.70 29.30
C ALA A 448 -1.08 20.71 28.92
N CYS A 449 -0.83 19.84 27.92
CA CYS A 449 -1.76 18.76 27.56
C CYS A 449 -2.09 17.86 28.75
N VAL A 450 -1.06 17.38 29.47
CA VAL A 450 -1.21 16.57 30.68
C VAL A 450 -2.02 17.30 31.75
N ALA A 451 -1.68 18.54 32.07
CA ALA A 451 -2.35 19.34 33.09
C ALA A 451 -3.84 19.55 32.76
N LYS A 452 -4.17 19.62 31.47
CA LYS A 452 -5.54 19.79 30.97
C LYS A 452 -6.30 18.48 30.74
N GLY A 453 -5.64 17.32 30.88
CA GLY A 453 -6.24 16.02 30.62
C GLY A 453 -6.45 15.70 29.13
N ILE A 454 -5.64 16.31 28.25
CA ILE A 454 -5.64 16.06 26.81
C ILE A 454 -4.50 15.10 26.49
N TYR A 455 -4.81 13.94 25.93
CA TYR A 455 -3.78 12.99 25.50
C TYR A 455 -3.09 13.45 24.21
N LEU A 456 -1.79 13.15 24.09
CA LEU A 456 -1.00 13.44 22.90
C LEU A 456 -0.39 12.16 22.32
N SER A 457 -0.59 11.94 21.02
CA SER A 457 0.10 10.89 20.26
C SER A 457 0.93 11.46 19.12
N ASN A 458 1.98 10.73 18.74
CA ASN A 458 2.85 11.04 17.60
C ASN A 458 2.84 9.89 16.57
N THR A 459 3.76 9.89 15.58
CA THR A 459 3.80 8.88 14.50
C THR A 459 5.08 8.03 14.47
N PRO A 460 5.41 7.28 15.55
CA PRO A 460 6.63 6.48 15.61
C PRO A 460 6.60 5.35 14.57
N GLY A 461 7.75 5.05 13.97
CA GLY A 461 7.86 4.02 12.92
C GLY A 461 7.43 4.47 11.53
N ALA A 462 6.62 5.53 11.40
CA ALA A 462 6.20 6.05 10.10
C ALA A 462 7.33 6.81 9.38
N VAL A 463 8.24 7.41 10.15
CA VAL A 463 9.33 8.26 9.65
C VAL A 463 10.66 7.51 9.46
N ASP A 464 10.78 6.33 10.07
CA ASP A 464 12.08 5.68 10.32
C ASP A 464 12.89 5.46 9.03
N ASP A 465 12.25 4.95 7.98
CA ASP A 465 12.91 4.62 6.72
C ASP A 465 13.37 5.86 5.94
N ALA A 466 12.51 6.87 5.84
CA ALA A 466 12.83 8.09 5.11
C ALA A 466 13.93 8.90 5.81
N THR A 467 13.81 9.11 7.12
CA THR A 467 14.81 9.92 7.85
C THR A 467 16.16 9.21 7.95
N ALA A 468 16.16 7.87 8.06
CA ALA A 468 17.40 7.09 7.99
C ALA A 468 18.03 7.14 6.59
N THR A 469 17.23 7.16 5.52
CA THR A 469 17.70 7.32 4.15
C THR A 469 18.31 8.70 3.92
N THR A 470 17.69 9.77 4.46
CA THR A 470 18.26 11.12 4.43
C THR A 470 19.58 11.19 5.20
N ALA A 471 19.67 10.57 6.38
CA ALA A 471 20.91 10.50 7.14
C ALA A 471 22.02 9.73 6.37
N LEU A 472 21.67 8.64 5.68
CA LEU A 472 22.60 7.91 4.82
C LEU A 472 23.08 8.77 3.63
N TYR A 473 22.17 9.51 2.98
CA TYR A 473 22.54 10.46 1.93
C TYR A 473 23.51 11.52 2.46
N LEU A 474 23.21 12.14 3.61
CA LEU A 474 24.08 13.14 4.23
C LEU A 474 25.43 12.54 4.59
N LEU A 475 25.48 11.33 5.16
CA LEU A 475 26.72 10.62 5.46
C LEU A 475 27.59 10.45 4.21
N ILE A 476 27.02 9.90 3.13
CA ILE A 476 27.75 9.65 1.87
C ILE A 476 28.17 10.96 1.22
N SER A 477 27.23 11.90 1.07
CA SER A 477 27.46 13.18 0.40
C SER A 477 28.52 14.01 1.13
N THR A 478 28.54 13.96 2.46
CA THR A 478 29.51 14.69 3.28
C THR A 478 30.91 14.06 3.19
N LEU A 479 31.02 12.72 3.29
CA LEU A 479 32.29 12.03 3.12
C LEU A 479 32.88 12.20 1.72
N ARG A 480 32.03 12.24 0.69
CA ARG A 480 32.44 12.31 -0.72
C ARG A 480 32.41 13.72 -1.32
N GLN A 481 31.97 14.71 -0.56
CA GLN A 481 31.72 16.09 -0.99
C GLN A 481 30.83 16.20 -2.25
N TYR A 482 29.80 15.36 -2.35
CA TYR A 482 28.93 15.35 -3.53
C TYR A 482 28.09 16.62 -3.66
N SER A 483 27.65 17.22 -2.56
CA SER A 483 26.95 18.51 -2.59
C SER A 483 27.81 19.62 -3.24
N LEU A 484 29.11 19.67 -2.91
CA LEU A 484 30.05 20.60 -3.54
C LEU A 484 30.24 20.30 -5.03
N ALA A 485 30.42 19.02 -5.38
CA ALA A 485 30.56 18.59 -6.76
C ALA A 485 29.33 18.96 -7.61
N GLU A 486 28.13 18.79 -7.07
CA GLU A 486 26.88 19.16 -7.72
C GLU A 486 26.78 20.68 -7.95
N ARG A 487 27.08 21.50 -6.93
CA ARG A 487 27.09 22.97 -7.07
C ARG A 487 28.09 23.44 -8.12
N SER A 488 29.27 22.81 -8.18
CA SER A 488 30.29 23.09 -9.19
C SER A 488 29.77 22.78 -10.60
N LEU A 489 29.17 21.61 -10.80
CA LEU A 489 28.60 21.21 -12.09
C LEU A 489 27.48 22.15 -12.54
N ARG A 490 26.56 22.52 -11.63
CA ARG A 490 25.48 23.48 -11.90
C ARG A 490 25.99 24.88 -12.23
N SER A 491 27.18 25.23 -11.75
CA SER A 491 27.88 26.48 -12.09
C SER A 491 28.71 26.36 -13.37
N LEU A 492 28.46 25.34 -14.21
CA LEU A 492 29.18 25.04 -15.44
C LEU A 492 30.70 24.79 -15.25
N LYS A 493 31.11 24.43 -14.04
CA LYS A 493 32.46 23.97 -13.72
C LYS A 493 32.49 22.44 -13.67
N TRP A 494 33.68 21.85 -13.60
CA TRP A 494 33.84 20.40 -13.48
C TRP A 494 34.18 20.00 -12.04
N LYS A 495 35.17 19.11 -11.85
CA LYS A 495 35.66 18.70 -10.53
C LYS A 495 36.15 19.93 -9.72
N PRO A 496 35.62 20.19 -8.51
CA PRO A 496 36.16 21.19 -7.61
C PRO A 496 37.64 20.91 -7.31
N ALA A 497 38.46 21.96 -7.24
CA ALA A 497 39.86 21.83 -6.86
C ALA A 497 39.97 21.27 -5.42
N GLY A 498 40.90 20.34 -5.20
CA GLY A 498 41.15 19.75 -3.87
C GLY A 498 40.07 18.80 -3.35
N ILE A 499 39.05 18.44 -4.14
CA ILE A 499 38.01 17.51 -3.66
C ILE A 499 38.60 16.14 -3.28
N ASN A 500 39.61 15.67 -4.00
CA ASN A 500 40.27 14.39 -3.74
C ASN A 500 41.18 14.39 -2.51
N THR A 501 41.55 15.56 -1.96
CA THR A 501 42.35 15.65 -0.72
C THR A 501 41.47 15.65 0.52
N ASN A 502 40.20 16.04 0.39
CA ASN A 502 39.25 16.20 1.50
C ASN A 502 38.08 15.20 1.48
N SER A 503 37.99 14.36 0.44
CA SER A 503 36.98 13.29 0.33
C SER A 503 37.52 11.94 0.77
N HIS A 504 36.65 11.10 1.33
CA HIS A 504 37.00 9.77 1.83
C HIS A 504 35.95 8.73 1.47
N ASP A 505 36.39 7.48 1.28
CA ASP A 505 35.47 6.35 1.26
C ASP A 505 34.93 6.07 2.66
N VAL A 506 33.75 5.43 2.71
CA VAL A 506 33.15 4.94 3.96
C VAL A 506 33.92 3.76 4.56
N THR A 507 34.71 3.06 3.74
CA THR A 507 35.39 1.82 4.13
C THR A 507 36.35 2.03 5.29
N GLY A 508 36.23 1.19 6.32
CA GLY A 508 37.06 1.20 7.52
C GLY A 508 36.72 2.31 8.52
N ARG A 509 35.72 3.17 8.23
CA ARG A 509 35.29 4.24 9.13
C ARG A 509 34.32 3.75 10.20
N THR A 510 34.32 4.44 11.33
CA THR A 510 33.45 4.21 12.46
C THR A 510 32.29 5.20 12.44
N LEU A 511 31.08 4.69 12.24
CA LEU A 511 29.83 5.42 12.41
C LEU A 511 29.36 5.26 13.85
N ALA A 512 29.27 6.38 14.58
CA ALA A 512 28.64 6.45 15.88
C ALA A 512 27.22 7.00 15.77
N ILE A 513 26.26 6.28 16.34
CA ILE A 513 24.85 6.66 16.36
C ILE A 513 24.50 7.14 17.77
N LEU A 514 24.21 8.44 17.91
CA LEU A 514 23.72 9.01 19.17
C LEU A 514 22.20 8.90 19.21
N GLY A 515 21.70 7.93 19.98
CA GLY A 515 20.28 7.58 20.06
C GLY A 515 19.90 6.47 19.08
N LEU A 516 19.97 5.22 19.50
CA LEU A 516 19.56 4.06 18.70
C LEU A 516 18.05 3.81 18.82
N GLY A 517 17.23 4.81 18.48
CA GLY A 517 15.77 4.70 18.39
C GLY A 517 15.30 4.04 17.08
N GLY A 518 14.05 4.27 16.65
CA GLY A 518 13.54 3.74 15.38
C GLY A 518 14.38 4.14 14.17
N ILE A 519 14.60 5.45 14.00
CA ILE A 519 15.45 6.01 12.93
C ILE A 519 16.90 5.53 13.05
N GLY A 520 17.50 5.60 14.25
CA GLY A 520 18.91 5.19 14.44
C GLY A 520 19.13 3.70 14.19
N LEU A 521 18.18 2.85 14.61
CA LEU A 521 18.20 1.42 14.30
C LEU A 521 18.09 1.17 12.80
N ARG A 522 17.18 1.90 12.12
CA ARG A 522 17.01 1.77 10.68
C ARG A 522 18.26 2.23 9.90
N LEU A 523 18.92 3.30 10.35
CA LEU A 523 20.20 3.72 9.79
C LEU A 523 21.26 2.62 9.95
N ALA A 524 21.36 2.02 11.15
CA ALA A 524 22.28 0.92 11.42
C ALA A 524 22.06 -0.30 10.50
N GLU A 525 20.80 -0.60 10.16
CA GLU A 525 20.45 -1.65 9.17
C GLU A 525 20.88 -1.27 7.75
N LEU A 526 20.58 -0.03 7.32
CA LEU A 526 20.94 0.45 5.99
C LEU A 526 22.46 0.48 5.78
N VAL A 527 23.22 0.87 6.82
CA VAL A 527 24.68 0.95 6.71
C VAL A 527 25.38 -0.41 6.81
N GLN A 528 24.67 -1.49 7.15
CA GLN A 528 25.26 -2.83 7.32
C GLN A 528 26.01 -3.31 6.06
N SER A 529 25.54 -2.90 4.88
CA SER A 529 26.15 -3.28 3.61
C SER A 529 27.46 -2.53 3.30
N PHE A 530 27.76 -1.48 4.07
CA PHE A 530 29.01 -0.74 3.96
C PHE A 530 30.03 -1.30 4.95
N PRO A 531 31.31 -1.41 4.58
CA PRO A 531 32.37 -1.91 5.45
C PRO A 531 32.77 -0.86 6.51
N MET A 532 31.83 -0.51 7.38
CA MET A 532 31.96 0.43 8.50
C MET A 532 31.84 -0.32 9.83
N ARG A 533 32.53 0.17 10.86
CA ARG A 533 32.22 -0.21 12.25
C ARG A 533 31.05 0.64 12.73
N VAL A 534 30.03 0.02 13.32
CA VAL A 534 28.86 0.73 13.85
C VAL A 534 28.88 0.66 15.38
N ILE A 535 28.96 1.82 16.01
CA ILE A 535 28.91 1.98 17.47
C ILE A 535 27.75 2.89 17.85
N TYR A 536 27.24 2.79 19.07
CA TYR A 536 26.14 3.65 19.50
C TYR A 536 26.15 3.93 20.99
N HIS A 537 25.60 5.09 21.33
CA HIS A 537 25.30 5.47 22.70
C HIS A 537 23.81 5.79 22.83
N SER A 538 23.23 5.38 23.94
CA SER A 538 21.87 5.65 24.37
C SER A 538 21.82 5.49 25.88
N ARG A 539 20.87 6.16 26.55
CA ARG A 539 20.70 6.09 28.02
C ARG A 539 20.69 4.65 28.56
N HIS A 540 20.13 3.73 27.78
CA HIS A 540 20.19 2.30 28.05
C HIS A 540 20.51 1.55 26.76
N ARG A 541 21.11 0.36 26.90
CA ARG A 541 21.33 -0.57 25.79
C ARG A 541 20.01 -0.89 25.10
N ASN A 542 19.96 -0.79 23.78
CA ASN A 542 18.76 -1.16 23.04
C ASN A 542 18.72 -2.68 22.86
N PRO A 543 17.70 -3.40 23.37
CA PRO A 543 17.60 -4.85 23.23
C PRO A 543 17.38 -5.33 21.79
N LYS A 544 16.99 -4.42 20.88
CA LYS A 544 16.81 -4.69 19.44
C LYS A 544 18.03 -4.32 18.61
N ALA A 545 19.12 -3.87 19.22
CA ALA A 545 20.34 -3.53 18.49
C ALA A 545 20.89 -4.78 17.76
N PRO A 546 21.24 -4.67 16.46
CA PRO A 546 21.91 -5.75 15.74
C PRO A 546 23.23 -6.14 16.42
N SER A 547 23.66 -7.39 16.25
CA SER A 547 24.87 -7.91 16.91
C SER A 547 26.16 -7.18 16.52
N TYR A 548 26.19 -6.56 15.34
CA TYR A 548 27.32 -5.78 14.85
C TYR A 548 27.33 -4.32 15.35
N CYS A 549 26.29 -3.90 16.08
CA CYS A 549 26.23 -2.57 16.71
C CYS A 549 26.76 -2.63 18.13
N GLU A 550 27.92 -2.03 18.36
CA GLU A 550 28.58 -2.01 19.67
C GLU A 550 28.00 -0.91 20.56
N TYR A 551 27.60 -1.27 21.79
CA TYR A 551 27.05 -0.32 22.75
C TYR A 551 28.15 0.29 23.61
N PHE A 552 28.12 1.61 23.74
CA PHE A 552 28.98 2.37 24.65
C PHE A 552 28.13 2.98 25.77
N GLU A 553 28.45 2.61 27.01
CA GLU A 553 27.84 3.23 28.20
C GLU A 553 28.40 4.64 28.43
N ASN A 554 29.72 4.81 28.27
CA ASN A 554 30.38 6.11 28.30
C ASN A 554 30.40 6.75 26.91
N VAL A 555 29.72 7.90 26.77
CA VAL A 555 29.66 8.63 25.51
C VAL A 555 31.02 9.20 25.08
N GLU A 556 31.88 9.61 26.01
CA GLU A 556 33.20 10.18 25.68
C GLU A 556 34.12 9.13 25.04
N GLU A 557 34.06 7.89 25.52
CA GLU A 557 34.78 6.74 24.93
C GLU A 557 34.29 6.41 23.51
N MET A 558 32.99 6.58 23.27
CA MET A 558 32.41 6.44 21.93
C MET A 558 32.92 7.57 21.01
N LEU A 559 32.86 8.83 21.47
CA LEU A 559 33.25 10.00 20.69
C LEU A 559 34.72 9.93 20.27
N ALA A 560 35.63 9.50 21.17
CA ALA A 560 37.05 9.32 20.86
C ALA A 560 37.33 8.30 19.74
N GLN A 561 36.38 7.39 19.46
CA GLN A 561 36.48 6.39 18.40
C GLN A 561 35.73 6.76 17.12
N THR A 562 35.02 7.88 17.11
CA THR A 562 34.04 8.25 16.09
C THR A 562 34.68 8.97 14.90
N ASP A 563 34.46 8.46 13.69
CA ASP A 563 34.81 9.18 12.45
C ASP A 563 33.60 9.96 11.90
N VAL A 564 32.39 9.42 12.07
CA VAL A 564 31.12 10.07 11.72
C VAL A 564 30.13 9.93 12.88
N LEU A 565 29.66 11.04 13.43
CA LEU A 565 28.61 11.09 14.45
C LEU A 565 27.25 11.38 13.79
N SER A 566 26.28 10.49 13.91
CA SER A 566 24.91 10.71 13.46
C SER A 566 23.95 10.86 14.63
N VAL A 567 23.23 11.98 14.68
CA VAL A 567 22.39 12.40 15.83
C VAL A 567 20.92 12.07 15.60
N HIS A 568 20.32 11.28 16.50
CA HIS A 568 18.93 10.80 16.42
C HIS A 568 18.20 10.85 17.78
N VAL A 569 18.52 11.84 18.62
CA VAL A 569 17.86 12.05 19.92
C VAL A 569 16.70 13.06 19.80
N PRO A 570 15.62 12.90 20.57
CA PRO A 570 14.55 13.90 20.60
C PRO A 570 15.02 15.20 21.25
N LEU A 571 14.46 16.33 20.80
CA LEU A 571 14.66 17.63 21.44
C LEU A 571 13.81 17.73 22.71
N ARG A 572 14.45 18.07 23.81
CA ARG A 572 13.89 18.26 25.15
C ARG A 572 14.76 19.30 25.88
N PRO A 573 14.31 19.85 27.02
CA PRO A 573 15.12 20.78 27.80
C PRO A 573 16.52 20.24 28.15
N ASP A 574 16.64 18.93 28.40
CA ASP A 574 17.90 18.25 28.74
C ASP A 574 18.77 17.89 27.53
N THR A 575 18.26 18.05 26.29
CA THR A 575 19.02 17.73 25.06
C THR A 575 19.35 18.95 24.21
N VAL A 576 18.97 20.16 24.64
CA VAL A 576 19.40 21.41 23.99
C VAL A 576 20.92 21.55 24.13
N GLY A 577 21.63 21.72 23.03
CA GLY A 577 23.08 21.83 23.02
C GLY A 577 23.81 20.60 23.56
N LEU A 578 23.16 19.42 23.56
CA LEU A 578 23.74 18.17 24.04
C LEU A 578 25.06 17.85 23.34
N VAL A 579 25.08 18.02 22.02
CA VAL A 579 26.31 17.95 21.23
C VAL A 579 26.93 19.34 21.21
N GLY A 580 27.52 19.72 22.34
CA GLY A 580 28.21 21.00 22.54
C GLY A 580 29.72 20.92 22.30
N GLU A 581 30.42 22.04 22.53
CA GLU A 581 31.87 22.18 22.33
C GLU A 581 32.67 21.00 22.91
N LYS A 582 32.41 20.62 24.17
CA LYS A 582 33.11 19.52 24.83
C LYS A 582 33.02 18.21 24.05
N TRP A 583 31.83 17.83 23.58
CA TRP A 583 31.61 16.58 22.86
C TRP A 583 32.15 16.64 21.44
N ILE A 584 31.99 17.80 20.78
CA ILE A 584 32.56 18.02 19.45
C ILE A 584 34.08 17.85 19.50
N ARG A 585 34.76 18.43 20.50
CA ARG A 585 36.21 18.32 20.68
C ARG A 585 36.70 16.94 21.13
N ALA A 586 35.82 16.13 21.70
CA ALA A 586 36.13 14.75 22.05
C ALA A 586 36.08 13.80 20.84
N LEU A 587 35.49 14.23 19.72
CA LEU A 587 35.57 13.48 18.48
C LEU A 587 37.00 13.41 17.96
N LYS A 588 37.27 12.44 17.10
CA LYS A 588 38.55 12.41 16.37
C LYS A 588 38.72 13.70 15.55
N PRO A 589 39.97 14.20 15.40
CA PRO A 589 40.27 15.22 14.41
C PRO A 589 39.81 14.78 13.02
N LYS A 590 39.26 15.72 12.25
CA LYS A 590 38.69 15.51 10.91
C LYS A 590 37.46 14.59 10.90
N SER A 591 36.75 14.48 12.01
CA SER A 591 35.45 13.80 12.07
C SER A 591 34.33 14.60 11.39
N ILE A 592 33.18 13.96 11.22
CA ILE A 592 31.99 14.52 10.57
C ILE A 592 30.79 14.41 11.51
N ILE A 593 29.91 15.41 11.49
CA ILE A 593 28.62 15.37 12.20
C ILE A 593 27.45 15.39 11.21
N ILE A 594 26.50 14.48 11.40
CA ILE A 594 25.24 14.40 10.65
C ILE A 594 24.08 14.66 11.61
N ASN A 595 23.17 15.56 11.24
CA ASN A 595 21.97 15.85 12.02
C ASN A 595 20.69 15.79 11.18
N THR A 596 19.84 14.81 11.51
CA THR A 596 18.47 14.67 11.00
C THR A 596 17.44 14.62 12.13
N ALA A 597 17.82 15.02 13.34
CA ALA A 597 16.96 15.05 14.50
C ALA A 597 16.28 16.43 14.65
N ARG A 598 16.94 17.34 15.37
CA ARG A 598 16.53 18.74 15.56
C ARG A 598 17.78 19.61 15.65
N GLY A 599 17.75 20.81 15.07
CA GLY A 599 18.93 21.68 15.05
C GLY A 599 19.43 22.07 16.44
N LYS A 600 18.50 22.38 17.37
CA LYS A 600 18.82 22.77 18.76
C LYS A 600 19.50 21.68 19.60
N VAL A 601 19.58 20.44 19.13
CA VAL A 601 20.32 19.37 19.84
C VAL A 601 21.83 19.59 19.78
N ILE A 602 22.30 20.27 18.74
CA ILE A 602 23.70 20.63 18.55
C ILE A 602 23.86 22.11 18.90
N ASP A 603 24.93 22.45 19.62
CA ASP A 603 25.35 23.83 19.77
C ASP A 603 25.89 24.33 18.41
N GLU A 604 25.10 25.18 17.73
CA GLU A 604 25.42 25.68 16.39
C GLU A 604 26.74 26.45 16.35
N GLU A 605 27.03 27.26 17.38
CA GLU A 605 28.25 28.05 17.43
C GLU A 605 29.48 27.16 17.66
N ALA A 606 29.36 26.13 18.49
CA ALA A 606 30.42 25.15 18.67
C ALA A 606 30.68 24.33 17.40
N LEU A 607 29.62 23.95 16.69
CA LEU A 607 29.72 23.27 15.39
C LEU A 607 30.46 24.15 14.37
N ILE A 608 30.10 25.43 14.28
CA ILE A 608 30.73 26.36 13.34
C ILE A 608 32.20 26.58 13.68
N ARG A 609 32.56 26.85 14.94
CA ARG A 609 33.97 27.00 15.35
C ARG A 609 34.82 25.79 14.98
N ALA A 610 34.30 24.59 15.23
CA ALA A 610 35.01 23.36 14.91
C ALA A 610 35.14 23.10 13.40
N LEU A 611 34.25 23.65 12.56
CA LEU A 611 34.41 23.65 11.11
C LEU A 611 35.45 24.69 10.65
N GLU A 612 35.45 25.88 11.26
CA GLU A 612 36.36 26.99 10.95
C GLU A 612 37.82 26.64 11.28
N ASP A 613 38.08 26.06 12.46
CA ASP A 613 39.43 25.62 12.85
C ASP A 613 39.83 24.25 12.28
N GLY A 614 38.91 23.60 11.57
CA GLY A 614 39.13 22.35 10.87
C GLY A 614 39.25 21.12 11.77
N HIS A 615 38.84 21.19 13.04
CA HIS A 615 38.67 20.00 13.87
C HIS A 615 37.62 19.07 13.29
N LEU A 616 36.49 19.60 12.80
CA LEU A 616 35.55 18.87 11.95
C LEU A 616 35.96 19.02 10.49
N ALA A 617 35.99 17.90 9.77
CA ALA A 617 36.27 17.93 8.33
C ALA A 617 35.08 18.45 7.53
N ALA A 618 33.86 18.19 8.01
CA ALA A 618 32.61 18.49 7.31
C ALA A 618 31.39 18.27 8.22
N ALA A 619 30.21 18.71 7.77
CA ALA A 619 28.92 18.43 8.42
C ALA A 619 27.81 18.18 7.39
N GLY A 620 26.82 17.36 7.75
CA GLY A 620 25.62 17.10 6.95
C GLY A 620 24.37 17.45 7.76
N LEU A 621 23.64 18.48 7.36
CA LEU A 621 22.54 19.04 8.14
C LEU A 621 21.24 19.00 7.34
N ASP A 622 20.20 18.41 7.93
CA ASP A 622 18.83 18.54 7.47
C ASP A 622 18.02 19.52 8.32
N VAL A 623 18.50 19.86 9.52
CA VAL A 623 17.77 20.62 10.54
C VAL A 623 18.64 21.70 11.18
N TYR A 624 18.03 22.82 11.59
CA TYR A 624 18.68 24.04 12.08
C TYR A 624 17.99 24.58 13.35
N PRO A 625 18.67 25.33 14.22
CA PRO A 625 18.06 25.82 15.46
C PRO A 625 16.88 26.79 15.25
N ASN A 626 16.93 27.61 14.20
CA ASN A 626 16.00 28.71 13.94
C ASN A 626 15.23 28.54 12.62
N GLU A 627 14.90 27.29 12.25
CA GLU A 627 14.18 27.00 11.01
C GLU A 627 12.94 27.90 10.80
N PRO A 628 12.72 28.41 9.57
CA PRO A 628 13.44 28.11 8.33
C PRO A 628 14.72 28.94 8.12
N GLU A 629 15.10 29.80 9.06
CA GLU A 629 16.34 30.59 8.96
C GLU A 629 17.56 29.70 9.21
N VAL A 630 18.54 29.81 8.31
CA VAL A 630 19.81 29.07 8.38
C VAL A 630 20.92 30.08 8.64
N ASN A 631 21.84 29.73 9.55
CA ASN A 631 23.03 30.55 9.78
C ASN A 631 23.82 30.71 8.46
N PRO A 632 24.04 31.94 7.96
CA PRO A 632 24.61 32.16 6.63
C PRO A 632 26.02 31.57 6.48
N ARG A 633 26.78 31.42 7.58
CA ARG A 633 28.11 30.79 7.55
C ARG A 633 28.08 29.35 7.02
N PHE A 634 27.00 28.60 7.27
CA PHE A 634 26.86 27.26 6.69
C PHE A 634 26.80 27.27 5.16
N LEU A 635 26.22 28.33 4.57
CA LEU A 635 26.13 28.47 3.11
C LEU A 635 27.50 28.76 2.48
N GLU A 636 28.42 29.32 3.26
CA GLU A 636 29.79 29.63 2.84
C GLU A 636 30.72 28.42 2.95
N PHE A 637 30.44 27.47 3.85
CA PHE A 637 31.28 26.28 4.03
C PHE A 637 31.11 25.26 2.89
N PRO A 638 32.10 25.11 1.97
CA PRO A 638 31.97 24.17 0.85
C PRO A 638 31.85 22.71 1.28
N GLN A 639 32.42 22.37 2.44
CA GLN A 639 32.42 21.03 3.02
C GLN A 639 31.09 20.65 3.70
N VAL A 640 30.16 21.58 3.86
CA VAL A 640 28.87 21.30 4.51
C VAL A 640 27.82 20.91 3.47
N THR A 641 27.14 19.79 3.73
CA THR A 641 25.97 19.36 2.95
C THR A 641 24.71 19.82 3.67
N LEU A 642 23.85 20.55 2.97
CA LEU A 642 22.67 21.19 3.53
C LEU A 642 21.41 20.71 2.83
N LEU A 643 20.41 20.33 3.62
CA LEU A 643 19.06 20.04 3.18
C LEU A 643 18.05 20.87 4.00
N PRO A 644 16.91 21.26 3.42
CA PRO A 644 15.89 22.07 4.11
C PRO A 644 14.82 21.19 4.78
N HIS A 645 15.19 20.41 5.80
CA HIS A 645 14.28 19.55 6.58
C HIS A 645 13.48 18.55 5.71
N MET A 646 14.21 17.80 4.88
CA MET A 646 13.67 16.86 3.90
C MET A 646 13.46 15.45 4.44
N GLY A 647 13.79 15.18 5.71
CA GLY A 647 13.81 13.85 6.33
C GLY A 647 12.58 12.98 6.08
N THR A 648 11.39 13.55 5.97
CA THR A 648 10.13 12.82 5.70
C THR A 648 9.44 13.24 4.40
N GLU A 649 10.05 14.11 3.60
CA GLU A 649 9.44 14.74 2.42
C GLU A 649 9.39 13.81 1.21
N ASN A 650 8.57 12.76 1.33
CA ASN A 650 8.22 11.82 0.29
C ASN A 650 6.80 11.27 0.50
N GLN A 651 6.15 10.87 -0.59
CA GLN A 651 4.75 10.44 -0.59
C GLN A 651 4.49 9.24 0.33
N ASP A 652 5.39 8.27 0.34
CA ASP A 652 5.22 7.03 1.10
C ASP A 652 5.21 7.29 2.61
N SER A 653 6.13 8.12 3.10
CA SER A 653 6.27 8.42 4.52
C SER A 653 5.20 9.41 4.98
N GLN A 654 4.96 10.47 4.20
CA GLN A 654 3.89 11.43 4.51
C GLN A 654 2.54 10.71 4.63
N ARG A 655 2.21 9.82 3.69
CA ARG A 655 0.99 8.99 3.78
C ARG A 655 0.99 8.10 5.02
N LYS A 656 2.08 7.38 5.32
CA LYS A 656 2.17 6.55 6.52
C LYS A 656 1.93 7.36 7.79
N MET A 657 2.47 8.58 7.86
CA MET A 657 2.33 9.44 9.03
C MET A 657 0.90 9.96 9.18
N GLU A 658 0.27 10.44 8.10
CA GLU A 658 -1.14 10.85 8.11
C GLU A 658 -2.06 9.70 8.56
N VAL A 659 -1.92 8.52 7.93
CA VAL A 659 -2.71 7.33 8.27
C VAL A 659 -2.49 6.92 9.73
N ARG A 660 -1.26 7.02 10.24
CA ARG A 660 -0.94 6.68 11.63
C ARG A 660 -1.57 7.66 12.63
N ALA A 661 -1.54 8.96 12.35
CA ALA A 661 -2.19 9.97 13.19
C ALA A 661 -3.72 9.82 13.18
N LEU A 662 -4.33 9.62 12.01
CA LEU A 662 -5.78 9.33 11.87
C LEU A 662 -6.16 8.04 12.59
N THR A 663 -5.30 7.01 12.53
CA THR A 663 -5.50 5.76 13.25
C THR A 663 -5.51 5.96 14.76
N ASN A 664 -4.67 6.84 15.32
CA ASN A 664 -4.71 7.15 16.74
C ASN A 664 -6.03 7.82 17.15
N LEU A 665 -6.58 8.72 16.33
CA LEU A 665 -7.90 9.31 16.58
C LEU A 665 -9.01 8.26 16.52
N ARG A 666 -9.01 7.39 15.50
CA ARG A 666 -9.95 6.27 15.41
C ARG A 666 -9.87 5.36 16.64
N ASP A 667 -8.66 4.96 17.03
CA ASP A 667 -8.45 4.06 18.18
C ASP A 667 -8.94 4.71 19.47
N PHE A 668 -8.65 6.00 19.66
CA PHE A 668 -9.18 6.78 20.77
C PHE A 668 -10.72 6.82 20.79
N LEU A 669 -11.37 7.11 19.66
CA LEU A 669 -12.83 7.15 19.57
C LEU A 669 -13.50 5.79 19.81
N THR A 670 -12.88 4.71 19.35
CA THR A 670 -13.48 3.37 19.37
C THR A 670 -13.15 2.57 20.63
N THR A 671 -12.03 2.87 21.28
CA THR A 671 -11.55 2.10 22.44
C THR A 671 -11.29 2.96 23.68
N GLY A 672 -11.42 4.28 23.57
CA GLY A 672 -11.11 5.23 24.64
C GLY A 672 -9.63 5.61 24.75
N MET A 673 -8.74 4.98 23.99
CA MET A 673 -7.30 5.25 24.03
C MET A 673 -6.59 4.95 22.70
N GLY A 674 -5.69 5.81 22.26
CA GLY A 674 -4.79 5.55 21.13
C GLY A 674 -3.49 4.85 21.53
N LYS A 675 -2.80 4.22 20.56
CA LYS A 675 -1.64 3.36 20.81
C LYS A 675 -0.31 4.11 20.96
N ASP A 676 -0.18 5.25 20.26
CA ASP A 676 1.11 5.94 20.12
C ASP A 676 1.24 7.15 21.06
N LEU A 677 0.84 6.97 22.33
CA LEU A 677 1.05 8.00 23.36
C LEU A 677 2.53 8.37 23.46
N VAL A 678 2.80 9.67 23.57
CA VAL A 678 4.14 10.20 23.83
C VAL A 678 4.65 9.79 25.22
N GLN A 679 5.97 9.87 25.43
CA GLN A 679 6.61 9.21 26.59
C GLN A 679 6.14 9.76 27.94
N GLU A 680 5.77 11.03 28.00
CA GLU A 680 5.34 11.73 29.20
C GLU A 680 4.07 11.10 29.81
N PHE A 681 3.16 10.58 28.97
CA PHE A 681 1.97 9.87 29.43
C PHE A 681 2.27 8.43 29.89
N LYS A 682 3.37 7.83 29.40
CA LYS A 682 3.81 6.48 29.81
C LYS A 682 4.48 6.48 31.18
N GLN A 683 5.16 7.56 31.54
CA GLN A 683 5.86 7.69 32.83
C GLN A 683 4.90 7.94 34.01
N GLN A 684 3.72 8.53 33.78
CA GLN A 684 2.72 8.74 34.85
C GLN A 684 2.01 7.46 35.31
N GLN A 685 2.01 6.39 34.51
CA GLN A 685 1.47 5.09 34.94
C GLN A 685 2.36 4.38 35.99
N HIS A 686 3.52 4.94 36.35
CA HIS A 686 4.46 4.35 37.32
C HIS A 686 4.74 5.25 38.54
N GLN A 687 4.01 6.36 38.71
CA GLN A 687 4.02 7.09 39.99
C GLN A 687 2.81 6.64 40.84
N PRO A 688 3.01 6.16 42.08
CA PRO A 688 1.88 5.89 42.97
C PRO A 688 1.14 7.20 43.20
N ALA A 689 -0.18 7.18 42.96
CA ALA A 689 -1.03 8.35 43.14
C ALA A 689 -0.90 8.86 44.58
N VAL A 690 -0.35 10.06 44.74
CA VAL A 690 -0.50 10.82 45.98
C VAL A 690 -1.96 11.24 46.06
N ALA A 691 -2.71 10.61 46.95
CA ALA A 691 -4.12 10.90 47.17
C ALA A 691 -4.28 12.41 47.53
N PRO A 692 -5.23 13.14 46.90
CA PRO A 692 -5.53 14.51 47.31
C PRO A 692 -6.14 14.48 48.72
N LYS A 693 -5.51 15.18 49.67
CA LYS A 693 -6.15 15.49 50.95
C LYS A 693 -7.40 16.32 50.67
N VAL A 694 -8.56 15.72 50.95
CA VAL A 694 -9.84 16.42 51.06
C VAL A 694 -9.73 17.41 52.22
N ILE A 695 -9.66 18.70 51.92
CA ILE A 695 -9.95 19.75 52.89
C ILE A 695 -11.47 19.95 52.85
N SER A 696 -12.17 19.33 53.79
CA SER A 696 -13.55 19.67 54.12
C SER A 696 -13.56 20.92 55.01
N LYS A 697 -14.39 21.89 54.63
CA LYS A 697 -14.66 23.16 55.32
C LYS A 697 -14.89 23.00 56.83
N LEU A 698 -14.20 23.83 57.61
CA LEU A 698 -14.76 24.75 58.60
C LEU A 698 -13.96 26.06 58.51
#